data_AF-A0A8B9XSI1-F1
#
_entry.id   AF-A0A8B9XSI1-F1
#
_cell.length_a   1.000
_cell.length_b   1.000
_cell.length_c   1.000
_cell.angle_alpha   90.00
_cell.angle_beta   90.00
_cell.angle_gamma   90.00
#
_symmetry.space_group_name_H-M   'P 1'
#
loop_
_entity.id
_entity.type
_entity.pdbx_description
1 polymer ?
#
loop_
_entity_poly.entity_id
_entity_poly.type
_entity_poly.pdbx_seq_one_letter_code
_entity_poly.pdbx_strand_id
1 'polypeptide(L)'
;LYNETVAKAFLEFYERTAQVVWNQFMAAAWNYVTNITKKNQEEMDVEKSQHTLYFGTRARMFKIANFQDSDVKRMLSKLLNVDKAALPKEELREYNEILAYMETTYSMAQVCLNEGPCLPLEPDLEEVMATSRDQKELLWAWQGWRDAVGRQLRMTFERYVQLSNKAAKLNGYQDMGALWRSKYESDTLQEDLEQLFQELQPLYLNLHAYVRRALYRFYGPELIDLRGPIPAHVLGNMWAQSWVNILDLALPFPEKPPEDITKIMQGQHWKPEKMFQEAEKFFTSMGLLSTPPEFWKNSMMERPTDGREVECHASAWDFYNGKDFRIKKCTEVTIEDLLSIFHQMGHIQYFLQYKNLSVIFRAGANPAFEEAMGSVVTLSASSHKHLLNRGLLSQQHQDKEEEVNFLMSVALEKIAFIPFAYLMDLFRWKVFDGTIEKDVYNQEWWNLRLKYQGLCPPIPRTEEDFDPGAKFHISASLPYIRYFLSLVLQFQFHEALCKASGHMGPLHRCDIYNSKEAGKLLEDVLKLGSSKPWPEVLEKMTGETKVSTKALMTYFKPLLNWLVTENVRQGEILGWPDFSCSFEGSCSVTLSAPDTASAKTTAHAPATGSEASLPTVRLDCRVDLSTGWAFYLLTLHGATAGLHGVHGPTCAIRCSSSSSFSSFLSSFQGKALTFGRQVPEAGGKCLWPSDPLWSP
;
A
#
# COMPACT_ATOMS: atom_id res chain seq x y z
N LEU A 1 5.70 35.20 -29.04
CA LEU A 1 5.44 33.74 -29.07
C LEU A 1 6.70 33.07 -29.59
N TYR A 2 7.29 32.16 -28.81
CA TYR A 2 8.56 31.51 -29.17
C TYR A 2 8.34 30.39 -30.21
N ASN A 3 9.24 30.28 -31.19
CA ASN A 3 9.20 29.25 -32.22
C ASN A 3 9.94 27.97 -31.75
N GLU A 4 9.88 26.90 -32.57
CA GLU A 4 10.45 25.60 -32.23
C GLU A 4 11.98 25.62 -32.08
N THR A 5 12.69 26.47 -32.84
CA THR A 5 14.14 26.65 -32.69
C THR A 5 14.51 27.20 -31.30
N VAL A 6 13.75 28.19 -30.81
CA VAL A 6 13.95 28.71 -29.44
C VAL A 6 13.58 27.66 -28.39
N ALA A 7 12.56 26.84 -28.64
CA ALA A 7 12.22 25.73 -27.75
C ALA A 7 13.36 24.71 -27.64
N LYS A 8 14.00 24.33 -28.75
CA LYS A 8 15.16 23.44 -28.74
C LYS A 8 16.32 24.01 -27.93
N ALA A 9 16.70 25.27 -28.15
CA ALA A 9 17.75 25.94 -27.36
C ALA A 9 17.40 26.02 -25.86
N PHE A 10 16.14 26.25 -25.52
CA PHE A 10 15.65 26.22 -24.13
C PHE A 10 15.79 24.82 -23.49
N LEU A 11 15.43 23.76 -24.23
CA LEU A 11 15.55 22.38 -23.75
C LEU A 11 17.01 21.92 -23.63
N GLU A 12 17.90 22.37 -24.51
CA GLU A 12 19.35 22.12 -24.39
C GLU A 12 19.95 22.82 -23.15
N PHE A 13 19.44 24.00 -22.79
CA PHE A 13 19.82 24.68 -21.55
C PHE A 13 19.24 23.96 -20.31
N TYR A 14 17.99 23.49 -20.39
CA TYR A 14 17.39 22.62 -19.38
C TYR A 14 18.25 21.38 -19.13
N GLU A 15 18.61 20.64 -20.19
CA GLU A 15 19.35 19.39 -20.06
C GLU A 15 20.69 19.58 -19.34
N ARG A 16 21.47 20.58 -19.75
CA ARG A 16 22.78 20.87 -19.15
C ARG A 16 22.69 21.24 -17.68
N THR A 17 21.67 22.01 -17.29
CA THR A 17 21.51 22.45 -15.90
C THR A 17 20.84 21.39 -15.03
N ALA A 18 19.88 20.64 -15.58
CA ALA A 18 19.17 19.58 -14.88
C ALA A 18 20.13 18.48 -14.43
N GLN A 19 21.05 18.04 -15.29
CA GLN A 19 22.06 17.03 -14.92
C GLN A 19 22.87 17.43 -13.69
N VAL A 20 23.26 18.70 -13.58
CA VAL A 20 24.04 19.21 -12.45
C VAL A 20 23.19 19.30 -11.18
N VAL A 21 22.07 20.02 -11.25
CA VAL A 21 21.20 20.28 -10.10
C VAL A 21 20.61 18.98 -9.55
N TRP A 22 20.20 18.05 -10.43
CA TRP A 22 19.62 16.79 -9.99
C TRP A 22 20.70 15.86 -9.42
N ASN A 23 21.91 15.84 -9.97
CA ASN A 23 23.02 15.08 -9.38
C ASN A 23 23.37 15.56 -7.96
N GLN A 24 23.46 16.88 -7.76
CA GLN A 24 23.72 17.47 -6.44
C GLN A 24 22.62 17.14 -5.43
N PHE A 25 21.35 17.27 -5.86
CA PHE A 25 20.21 16.87 -5.02
C PHE A 25 20.26 15.39 -4.65
N MET A 26 20.54 14.49 -5.61
CA MET A 26 20.62 13.06 -5.35
C MET A 26 21.77 12.71 -4.41
N ALA A 27 22.91 13.41 -4.51
CA ALA A 27 24.02 13.25 -3.57
C ALA A 27 23.66 13.67 -2.14
N ALA A 28 23.00 14.81 -1.96
CA ALA A 28 22.54 15.26 -0.64
C ALA A 28 21.49 14.31 -0.05
N ALA A 29 20.50 13.91 -0.87
CA ALA A 29 19.47 12.96 -0.46
C ALA A 29 20.07 11.60 -0.06
N TRP A 30 21.01 11.07 -0.85
CA TRP A 30 21.73 9.83 -0.53
C TRP A 30 22.46 9.92 0.82
N ASN A 31 23.15 11.03 1.08
CA ASN A 31 23.87 11.24 2.33
C ASN A 31 22.91 11.26 3.53
N TYR A 32 21.71 11.83 3.38
CA TYR A 32 20.70 11.81 4.42
C TYR A 32 20.17 10.39 4.69
N VAL A 33 19.72 9.68 3.65
CA VAL A 33 19.10 8.35 3.85
C VAL A 33 20.09 7.26 4.28
N THR A 34 21.40 7.46 4.06
CA THR A 34 22.47 6.55 4.50
C THR A 34 23.24 7.06 5.74
N ASN A 35 22.82 8.21 6.29
CA ASN A 35 23.33 8.79 7.53
C ASN A 35 22.36 9.87 8.04
N ILE A 36 21.33 9.45 8.77
CA ILE A 36 20.24 10.33 9.20
C ILE A 36 20.77 11.25 10.31
N THR A 37 20.99 12.51 9.96
CA THR A 37 21.39 13.57 10.90
C THR A 37 20.70 14.87 10.53
N LYS A 38 20.49 15.75 11.52
CA LYS A 38 19.95 17.09 11.28
C LYS A 38 20.76 17.88 10.25
N LYS A 39 22.09 17.74 10.27
CA LYS A 39 22.98 18.37 9.30
C LYS A 39 22.69 17.90 7.88
N ASN A 40 22.66 16.59 7.64
CA ASN A 40 22.40 16.05 6.31
C ASN A 40 20.98 16.39 5.82
N GLN A 41 20.02 16.50 6.75
CA GLN A 41 18.66 16.95 6.46
C GLN A 41 18.63 18.42 5.99
N GLU A 42 19.37 19.31 6.64
CA GLU A 42 19.48 20.72 6.27
C GLU A 42 20.25 20.93 4.96
N GLU A 43 21.16 20.01 4.62
CA GLU A 43 21.90 20.01 3.34
C GLU A 43 21.05 19.50 2.16
N MET A 44 19.85 18.94 2.38
CA MET A 44 18.93 18.57 1.30
C MET A 44 18.40 19.83 0.59
N ASP A 45 18.94 20.06 -0.60
CA ASP A 45 18.89 21.36 -1.26
C ASP A 45 17.50 21.74 -1.84
N VAL A 46 17.14 23.01 -1.68
CA VAL A 46 15.97 23.68 -2.28
C VAL A 46 16.23 24.03 -3.76
N GLU A 47 17.49 24.02 -4.22
CA GLU A 47 17.89 24.38 -5.58
C GLU A 47 17.15 23.57 -6.65
N LYS A 48 16.90 22.27 -6.42
CA LYS A 48 16.10 21.45 -7.34
C LYS A 48 14.69 22.00 -7.54
N SER A 49 14.02 22.43 -6.45
CA SER A 49 12.67 22.98 -6.55
C SER A 49 12.67 24.32 -7.30
N GLN A 50 13.69 25.15 -7.10
CA GLN A 50 13.85 26.42 -7.83
C GLN A 50 14.12 26.20 -9.31
N HIS A 51 14.98 25.23 -9.65
CA HIS A 51 15.25 24.81 -11.02
C HIS A 51 13.98 24.32 -11.71
N THR A 52 13.24 23.41 -11.08
CA THR A 52 11.96 22.91 -11.59
C THR A 52 10.97 24.05 -11.85
N LEU A 53 10.80 24.97 -10.90
CA LEU A 53 9.91 26.12 -11.06
C LEU A 53 10.36 27.06 -12.19
N TYR A 54 11.66 27.33 -12.31
CA TYR A 54 12.24 28.18 -13.35
C TYR A 54 11.92 27.67 -14.75
N PHE A 55 12.13 26.36 -14.98
CA PHE A 55 11.91 25.75 -16.28
C PHE A 55 10.43 25.51 -16.57
N GLY A 56 9.64 25.04 -15.60
CA GLY A 56 8.22 24.81 -15.83
C GLY A 56 7.42 26.08 -16.09
N THR A 57 7.74 27.18 -15.41
CA THR A 57 7.09 28.49 -15.66
C THR A 57 7.41 29.01 -17.07
N ARG A 58 8.64 28.80 -17.56
CA ARG A 58 9.03 29.21 -18.92
C ARG A 58 8.50 28.26 -19.99
N ALA A 59 8.37 26.96 -19.69
CA ALA A 59 7.76 25.99 -20.59
C ALA A 59 6.34 26.40 -21.00
N ARG A 60 5.59 27.05 -20.09
CA ARG A 60 4.24 27.61 -20.35
C ARG A 60 4.21 28.72 -21.41
N MET A 61 5.34 29.34 -21.75
CA MET A 61 5.42 30.39 -22.77
C MET A 61 5.43 29.84 -24.21
N PHE A 62 5.63 28.53 -24.37
CA PHE A 62 5.66 27.86 -25.66
C PHE A 62 4.27 27.31 -26.03
N LYS A 63 3.81 27.55 -27.27
CA LYS A 63 2.59 26.93 -27.80
C LYS A 63 2.91 25.55 -28.37
N ILE A 64 2.98 24.56 -27.49
CA ILE A 64 3.40 23.17 -27.79
C ILE A 64 2.67 22.57 -28.99
N ALA A 65 1.37 22.83 -29.12
CA ALA A 65 0.53 22.30 -30.21
C ALA A 65 1.05 22.68 -31.62
N ASN A 66 1.77 23.80 -31.75
CA ASN A 66 2.23 24.33 -33.05
C ASN A 66 3.58 23.73 -33.51
N PHE A 67 4.26 22.95 -32.67
CA PHE A 67 5.56 22.37 -33.01
C PHE A 67 5.40 21.10 -33.86
N GLN A 68 6.47 20.65 -34.50
CA GLN A 68 6.46 19.45 -35.35
C GLN A 68 7.18 18.29 -34.67
N ASP A 69 8.28 18.59 -34.00
CA ASP A 69 9.13 17.63 -33.29
C ASP A 69 8.40 17.08 -32.05
N SER A 70 8.10 15.78 -32.07
CA SER A 70 7.35 15.09 -31.03
C SER A 70 8.12 15.01 -29.72
N ASP A 71 9.45 14.91 -29.76
CA ASP A 71 10.27 14.85 -28.56
C ASP A 71 10.27 16.23 -27.87
N VAL A 72 10.42 17.32 -28.64
CA VAL A 72 10.28 18.69 -28.11
C VAL A 72 8.92 18.89 -27.46
N LYS A 73 7.84 18.42 -28.10
CA LYS A 73 6.49 18.50 -27.53
C LYS A 73 6.41 17.78 -26.19
N ARG A 74 6.87 16.53 -26.15
CA ARG A 74 6.77 15.69 -24.95
C ARG A 74 7.63 16.21 -23.81
N MET A 75 8.86 16.69 -24.10
CA MET A 75 9.72 17.33 -23.10
C MET A 75 9.04 18.56 -22.50
N LEU A 76 8.50 19.46 -23.34
CA LEU A 76 7.81 20.64 -22.85
C LEU A 76 6.56 20.29 -22.04
N SER A 77 5.75 19.32 -22.50
CA SER A 77 4.57 18.87 -21.77
C SER A 77 4.91 18.34 -20.38
N LYS A 78 6.01 17.57 -20.25
CA LYS A 78 6.49 17.09 -18.94
C LYS A 78 6.96 18.23 -18.04
N LEU A 79 7.59 19.28 -18.60
CA LEU A 79 8.03 20.46 -17.82
C LEU A 79 6.86 21.31 -17.27
N LEU A 80 5.66 21.24 -17.85
CA LEU A 80 4.53 22.07 -17.41
C LEU A 80 4.09 21.76 -15.97
N ASN A 81 4.28 20.52 -15.53
CA ASN A 81 3.98 20.07 -14.18
C ASN A 81 5.23 20.23 -13.30
N VAL A 82 5.17 21.17 -12.36
CA VAL A 82 6.25 21.46 -11.41
C VAL A 82 5.98 20.86 -10.02
N ASP A 83 4.92 20.06 -9.87
CA ASP A 83 4.53 19.38 -8.64
C ASP A 83 4.50 20.36 -7.45
N LYS A 84 5.00 19.96 -6.27
CA LYS A 84 5.11 20.79 -5.07
C LYS A 84 5.86 22.12 -5.28
N ALA A 85 6.74 22.23 -6.27
CA ALA A 85 7.48 23.47 -6.52
C ALA A 85 6.58 24.63 -7.00
N ALA A 86 5.31 24.35 -7.33
CA ALA A 86 4.31 25.38 -7.57
C ALA A 86 3.93 26.18 -6.31
N LEU A 87 4.14 25.62 -5.11
CA LEU A 87 3.80 26.27 -3.86
C LEU A 87 4.65 27.55 -3.63
N PRO A 88 4.06 28.60 -3.01
CA PRO A 88 4.82 29.72 -2.47
C PRO A 88 5.95 29.25 -1.54
N LYS A 89 7.06 29.99 -1.49
CA LYS A 89 8.28 29.60 -0.76
C LYS A 89 8.03 29.12 0.68
N GLU A 90 7.24 29.85 1.46
CA GLU A 90 6.96 29.48 2.86
C GLU A 90 6.10 28.22 2.97
N GLU A 91 5.12 28.06 2.09
CA GLU A 91 4.26 26.86 2.07
C GLU A 91 5.00 25.64 1.52
N LEU A 92 5.93 25.82 0.59
CA LEU A 92 6.83 24.75 0.13
C LEU A 92 7.75 24.28 1.25
N ARG A 93 8.27 25.22 2.06
CA ARG A 93 9.07 24.89 3.25
C ARG A 93 8.23 24.10 4.25
N GLU A 94 7.05 24.59 4.61
CA GLU A 94 6.11 23.89 5.49
C GLU A 94 5.76 22.49 4.96
N TYR A 95 5.51 22.37 3.66
CA TYR A 95 5.22 21.08 3.02
C TYR A 95 6.38 20.08 3.15
N ASN A 96 7.62 20.54 2.93
CA ASN A 96 8.81 19.70 3.06
C ASN A 96 9.06 19.30 4.53
N GLU A 97 8.85 20.21 5.47
CA GLU A 97 8.95 19.94 6.92
C GLU A 97 7.92 18.90 7.37
N ILE A 98 6.67 19.01 6.88
CA ILE A 98 5.60 18.05 7.14
C ILE A 98 5.96 16.66 6.58
N LEU A 99 6.42 16.57 5.33
CA LEU A 99 6.84 15.29 4.75
C LEU A 99 7.97 14.65 5.54
N ALA A 100 9.00 15.43 5.86
CA ALA A 100 10.13 14.94 6.66
C ALA A 100 9.66 14.47 8.05
N TYR A 101 8.76 15.20 8.71
CA TYR A 101 8.20 14.78 9.99
C TYR A 101 7.43 13.47 9.88
N MET A 102 6.58 13.31 8.87
CA MET A 102 5.80 12.07 8.69
C MET A 102 6.72 10.87 8.42
N GLU A 103 7.73 11.04 7.57
CA GLU A 103 8.74 10.00 7.28
C GLU A 103 9.56 9.65 8.52
N THR A 104 10.11 10.64 9.24
CA THR A 104 10.90 10.42 10.45
C THR A 104 10.07 9.76 11.56
N THR A 105 8.81 10.19 11.75
CA THR A 105 7.90 9.58 12.74
C THR A 105 7.69 8.10 12.43
N TYR A 106 7.50 7.74 11.16
CA TYR A 106 7.39 6.34 10.76
C TYR A 106 8.70 5.57 10.99
N SER A 107 9.84 6.08 10.51
CA SER A 107 11.11 5.36 10.54
C SER A 107 11.71 5.19 11.93
N MET A 108 11.43 6.12 12.86
CA MET A 108 11.99 6.10 14.22
C MET A 108 11.03 5.53 15.27
N ALA A 109 9.78 5.20 14.90
CA ALA A 109 8.81 4.68 15.85
C ALA A 109 9.21 3.30 16.38
N GLN A 110 8.88 3.08 17.65
CA GLN A 110 9.08 1.81 18.35
C GLN A 110 7.85 1.50 19.20
N VAL A 111 7.60 0.21 19.44
CA VAL A 111 6.51 -0.27 20.29
C VAL A 111 7.13 -0.91 21.53
N CYS A 112 6.80 -0.39 22.71
CA CYS A 112 7.39 -0.84 23.96
C CYS A 112 6.47 -1.83 24.69
N LEU A 113 7.07 -2.86 25.27
CA LEU A 113 6.41 -3.71 26.27
C LEU A 113 6.30 -2.95 27.60
N ASN A 114 5.25 -3.22 28.39
CA ASN A 114 5.02 -2.55 29.68
C ASN A 114 6.23 -2.61 30.62
N GLU A 115 6.92 -3.75 30.65
CA GLU A 115 8.14 -3.99 31.42
C GLU A 115 9.20 -4.66 30.53
N GLY A 116 9.57 -4.03 29.41
CA GLY A 116 10.51 -4.64 28.45
C GLY A 116 11.11 -3.68 27.41
N PRO A 117 11.85 -4.22 26.43
CA PRO A 117 12.48 -3.42 25.37
C PRO A 117 11.44 -2.79 24.43
N CYS A 118 11.84 -1.72 23.76
CA CYS A 118 11.09 -1.12 22.66
C CYS A 118 11.54 -1.74 21.35
N LEU A 119 10.58 -2.23 20.57
CA LEU A 119 10.82 -2.92 19.31
C LEU A 119 10.56 -1.96 18.13
N PRO A 120 11.54 -1.69 17.26
CA PRO A 120 11.29 -1.01 15.98
C PRO A 120 10.49 -1.91 15.03
N LEU A 121 10.01 -1.34 13.92
CA LEU A 121 9.32 -2.12 12.90
C LEU A 121 10.23 -3.20 12.29
N GLU A 122 11.36 -2.77 11.73
CA GLU A 122 12.34 -3.63 11.06
C GLU A 122 13.57 -3.84 11.97
N PRO A 123 13.97 -5.08 12.29
CA PRO A 123 13.33 -6.36 11.92
C PRO A 123 12.26 -6.84 12.93
N ASP A 124 12.22 -6.28 14.15
CA ASP A 124 11.61 -6.93 15.31
C ASP A 124 10.09 -7.15 15.19
N LEU A 125 9.29 -6.10 14.95
CA LEU A 125 7.84 -6.27 14.83
C LEU A 125 7.44 -7.03 13.56
N GLU A 126 8.20 -6.90 12.47
CA GLU A 126 7.96 -7.72 11.28
C GLU A 126 8.19 -9.21 11.55
N GLU A 127 9.24 -9.57 12.30
CA GLU A 127 9.49 -10.95 12.72
C GLU A 127 8.35 -11.48 13.61
N VAL A 128 7.87 -10.68 14.57
CA VAL A 128 6.70 -11.04 15.40
C VAL A 128 5.48 -11.32 14.52
N MET A 129 5.14 -10.41 13.62
CA MET A 129 3.99 -10.56 12.73
C MET A 129 4.12 -11.75 11.77
N ALA A 130 5.34 -12.09 11.34
CA ALA A 130 5.61 -13.19 10.43
C ALA A 130 5.57 -14.57 11.12
N THR A 131 6.15 -14.68 12.30
CA THR A 131 6.46 -15.96 12.94
C THR A 131 5.51 -16.32 14.08
N SER A 132 4.97 -15.33 14.80
CA SER A 132 4.07 -15.61 15.92
C SER A 132 2.76 -16.24 15.44
N ARG A 133 2.22 -17.10 16.29
CA ARG A 133 0.92 -17.74 16.14
C ARG A 133 0.05 -17.50 17.39
N ASP A 134 0.49 -16.65 18.30
CA ASP A 134 -0.28 -16.21 19.46
C ASP A 134 -1.09 -14.97 19.05
N GLN A 135 -2.42 -15.08 19.08
CA GLN A 135 -3.33 -13.99 18.73
C GLN A 135 -3.08 -12.73 19.56
N LYS A 136 -2.76 -12.85 20.86
CA LYS A 136 -2.56 -11.71 21.76
C LYS A 136 -1.26 -10.98 21.45
N GLU A 137 -0.20 -11.72 21.12
CA GLU A 137 1.08 -11.13 20.72
C GLU A 137 0.95 -10.42 19.37
N LEU A 138 0.30 -11.06 18.39
CA LEU A 138 -0.01 -10.46 17.10
C LEU A 138 -0.87 -9.20 17.25
N LEU A 139 -1.87 -9.23 18.14
CA LEU A 139 -2.72 -8.07 18.43
C LEU A 139 -1.92 -6.93 19.07
N TRP A 140 -1.05 -7.24 20.03
CA TRP A 140 -0.17 -6.26 20.67
C TRP A 140 0.72 -5.55 19.64
N ALA A 141 1.41 -6.30 18.78
CA ALA A 141 2.28 -5.73 17.75
C ALA A 141 1.47 -4.89 16.75
N TRP A 142 0.34 -5.43 16.27
CA TRP A 142 -0.54 -4.79 15.30
C TRP A 142 -1.12 -3.47 15.83
N GLN A 143 -1.64 -3.48 17.06
CA GLN A 143 -2.23 -2.30 17.69
C GLN A 143 -1.14 -1.29 18.07
N GLY A 144 -0.08 -1.76 18.73
CA GLY A 144 1.00 -0.91 19.20
C GLY A 144 1.64 -0.11 18.07
N TRP A 145 1.83 -0.71 16.89
CA TRP A 145 2.37 0.00 15.72
C TRP A 145 1.44 1.12 15.23
N ARG A 146 0.12 0.86 15.20
CA ARG A 146 -0.88 1.86 14.80
C ARG A 146 -1.01 3.00 15.81
N ASP A 147 -0.87 2.69 17.09
CA ASP A 147 -0.91 3.67 18.15
C ASP A 147 0.37 4.52 18.17
N ALA A 148 1.54 3.91 17.93
CA ALA A 148 2.84 4.58 17.90
C ALA A 148 3.00 5.53 16.69
N VAL A 149 2.49 5.14 15.51
CA VAL A 149 2.67 5.93 14.28
C VAL A 149 1.37 6.62 13.87
N GLY A 150 0.31 5.86 13.62
CA GLY A 150 -0.93 6.36 13.03
C GLY A 150 -1.48 7.55 13.80
N ARG A 151 -1.71 7.40 15.11
CA ARG A 151 -2.24 8.47 15.97
C ARG A 151 -1.41 9.75 15.92
N GLN A 152 -0.08 9.64 15.86
CA GLN A 152 0.81 10.80 15.79
C GLN A 152 0.69 11.57 14.46
N LEU A 153 0.39 10.87 13.37
CA LEU A 153 0.32 11.45 12.04
C LEU A 153 -1.06 12.03 11.70
N ARG A 154 -2.11 11.70 12.46
CA ARG A 154 -3.50 12.07 12.20
C ARG A 154 -3.70 13.55 11.87
N MET A 155 -3.19 14.45 12.73
CA MET A 155 -3.35 15.91 12.58
C MET A 155 -2.46 16.48 11.48
N THR A 156 -1.21 15.99 11.40
CA THR A 156 -0.25 16.42 10.38
C THR A 156 -0.73 16.07 8.97
N PHE A 157 -1.39 14.91 8.82
CA PHE A 157 -1.91 14.45 7.53
C PHE A 157 -2.99 15.38 6.97
N GLU A 158 -3.82 16.00 7.83
CA GLU A 158 -4.82 16.99 7.37
C GLU A 158 -4.15 18.19 6.70
N ARG A 159 -3.07 18.70 7.30
CA ARG A 159 -2.33 19.84 6.75
C ARG A 159 -1.57 19.45 5.47
N TYR A 160 -1.00 18.25 5.44
CA TYR A 160 -0.42 17.67 4.22
C TYR A 160 -1.43 17.67 3.06
N VAL A 161 -2.64 17.13 3.26
CA VAL A 161 -3.69 17.06 2.21
C VAL A 161 -4.04 18.45 1.68
N GLN A 162 -4.15 19.46 2.55
CA GLN A 162 -4.45 20.84 2.15
C GLN A 162 -3.36 21.41 1.22
N LEU A 163 -2.09 21.28 1.61
CA LEU A 163 -0.96 21.78 0.84
C LEU A 163 -0.77 20.99 -0.46
N SER A 164 -0.95 19.67 -0.44
CA SER A 164 -0.94 18.82 -1.64
C SER A 164 -2.00 19.26 -2.64
N ASN A 165 -3.26 19.45 -2.20
CA ASN A 165 -4.32 19.92 -3.09
C ASN A 165 -4.08 21.34 -3.61
N LYS A 166 -3.46 22.22 -2.80
CA LYS A 166 -3.05 23.55 -3.27
C LYS A 166 -1.98 23.44 -4.36
N ALA A 167 -0.96 22.60 -4.18
CA ALA A 167 0.06 22.35 -5.19
C ALA A 167 -0.55 21.82 -6.49
N ALA A 168 -1.49 20.88 -6.40
CA ALA A 168 -2.19 20.32 -7.56
C ALA A 168 -2.98 21.38 -8.34
N LYS A 169 -3.74 22.23 -7.64
CA LYS A 169 -4.49 23.36 -8.23
C LYS A 169 -3.60 24.37 -8.93
N LEU A 170 -2.43 24.69 -8.36
CA LEU A 170 -1.44 25.58 -9.00
C LEU A 170 -0.79 24.96 -10.25
N ASN A 171 -0.86 23.63 -10.39
CA ASN A 171 -0.46 22.90 -11.59
C ASN A 171 -1.62 22.66 -12.58
N GLY A 172 -2.83 23.15 -12.29
CA GLY A 172 -3.99 23.04 -13.18
C GLY A 172 -4.81 21.75 -13.02
N TYR A 173 -4.60 21.00 -11.93
CA TYR A 173 -5.39 19.80 -11.59
C TYR A 173 -6.42 20.11 -10.51
N GLN A 174 -7.49 19.32 -10.43
CA GLN A 174 -8.56 19.52 -9.43
C GLN A 174 -8.06 19.26 -7.99
N ASP A 175 -7.28 18.20 -7.83
CA ASP A 175 -6.76 17.67 -6.57
C ASP A 175 -5.46 16.89 -6.82
N MET A 176 -4.76 16.51 -5.74
CA MET A 176 -3.50 15.78 -5.83
C MET A 176 -3.67 14.38 -6.45
N GLY A 177 -4.82 13.73 -6.25
CA GLY A 177 -5.13 12.46 -6.89
C GLY A 177 -5.18 12.57 -8.42
N ALA A 178 -5.79 13.62 -8.95
CA ALA A 178 -5.81 13.92 -10.38
C ALA A 178 -4.40 14.16 -10.95
N LEU A 179 -3.55 14.89 -10.22
CA LEU A 179 -2.14 15.09 -10.59
C LEU A 179 -1.36 13.76 -10.62
N TRP A 180 -1.59 12.88 -9.64
CA TRP A 180 -0.95 11.57 -9.62
C TRP A 180 -1.40 10.67 -10.78
N ARG A 181 -2.72 10.62 -11.04
CA ARG A 181 -3.29 9.83 -12.14
C ARG A 181 -2.82 10.34 -13.52
N SER A 182 -2.54 11.63 -13.67
CA SER A 182 -2.06 12.18 -14.94
C SER A 182 -0.72 11.59 -15.41
N LYS A 183 0.08 11.01 -14.50
CA LYS A 183 1.36 10.33 -14.82
C LYS A 183 1.17 9.08 -15.68
N TYR A 184 -0.07 8.58 -15.78
CA TYR A 184 -0.42 7.44 -16.62
C TYR A 184 -0.95 7.86 -18.00
N GLU A 185 -1.08 9.16 -18.30
CA GLU A 185 -1.49 9.64 -19.64
C GLU A 185 -2.74 8.90 -20.18
N SER A 186 -3.70 8.57 -19.29
CA SER A 186 -4.90 7.79 -19.61
C SER A 186 -6.14 8.42 -18.97
N ASP A 187 -7.13 8.72 -19.81
CA ASP A 187 -8.42 9.29 -19.38
C ASP A 187 -9.33 8.23 -18.74
N THR A 188 -9.13 6.95 -19.05
CA THR A 188 -9.94 5.81 -18.58
C THR A 188 -9.29 5.03 -17.43
N LEU A 189 -8.24 5.59 -16.81
CA LEU A 189 -7.42 4.88 -15.84
C LEU A 189 -8.26 4.26 -14.70
N GLN A 190 -9.25 4.99 -14.17
CA GLN A 190 -10.03 4.49 -13.03
C GLN A 190 -10.94 3.32 -13.43
N GLU A 191 -11.58 3.42 -14.60
CA GLU A 191 -12.41 2.37 -15.17
C GLU A 191 -11.59 1.13 -15.49
N ASP A 192 -10.42 1.32 -16.11
CA ASP A 192 -9.50 0.24 -16.44
C ASP A 192 -9.04 -0.50 -15.17
N LEU A 193 -8.69 0.23 -14.10
CA LEU A 193 -8.27 -0.37 -12.83
C LEU A 193 -9.39 -1.18 -12.15
N GLU A 194 -10.62 -0.65 -12.12
CA GLU A 194 -11.78 -1.38 -11.59
C GLU A 194 -12.05 -2.64 -12.41
N GLN A 195 -11.99 -2.56 -13.75
CA GLN A 195 -12.15 -3.74 -14.61
C GLN A 195 -11.08 -4.80 -14.30
N LEU A 196 -9.81 -4.43 -14.24
CA LEU A 196 -8.72 -5.36 -13.89
C LEU A 196 -8.96 -5.99 -12.51
N PHE A 197 -9.41 -5.21 -11.52
CA PHE A 197 -9.73 -5.72 -10.19
C PHE A 197 -10.86 -6.76 -10.23
N GLN A 198 -11.94 -6.48 -10.96
CA GLN A 198 -13.09 -7.39 -11.10
C GLN A 198 -12.71 -8.70 -11.81
N GLU A 199 -11.85 -8.64 -12.83
CA GLU A 199 -11.35 -9.83 -13.52
C GLU A 199 -10.51 -10.75 -12.61
N LEU A 200 -9.82 -10.16 -11.62
CA LEU A 200 -8.98 -10.89 -10.66
C LEU A 200 -9.75 -11.37 -9.42
N GLN A 201 -10.94 -10.84 -9.18
CA GLN A 201 -11.76 -11.15 -8.01
C GLN A 201 -12.02 -12.65 -7.81
N PRO A 202 -12.36 -13.45 -8.83
CA PRO A 202 -12.61 -14.89 -8.65
C PRO A 202 -11.43 -15.64 -8.05
N LEU A 203 -10.19 -15.26 -8.41
CA LEU A 203 -8.98 -15.85 -7.86
C LEU A 203 -8.77 -15.43 -6.41
N TYR A 204 -8.93 -14.14 -6.10
CA TYR A 204 -8.81 -13.63 -4.74
C TYR A 204 -9.85 -14.22 -3.79
N LEU A 205 -11.13 -14.29 -4.19
CA LEU A 205 -12.20 -14.82 -3.34
C LEU A 205 -12.01 -16.30 -3.01
N ASN A 206 -11.52 -17.10 -3.97
CA ASN A 206 -11.19 -18.49 -3.72
C ASN A 206 -9.98 -18.66 -2.78
N LEU A 207 -8.95 -17.83 -2.94
CA LEU A 207 -7.80 -17.81 -2.03
C LEU A 207 -8.22 -17.39 -0.62
N HIS A 208 -9.00 -16.30 -0.49
CA HIS A 208 -9.50 -15.79 0.78
C HIS A 208 -10.33 -16.84 1.53
N ALA A 209 -11.30 -17.48 0.88
CA ALA A 209 -12.13 -18.51 1.52
C ALA A 209 -11.29 -19.69 2.03
N TYR A 210 -10.33 -20.16 1.22
CA TYR A 210 -9.44 -21.24 1.58
C TYR A 210 -8.54 -20.87 2.78
N VAL A 211 -7.94 -19.67 2.77
CA VAL A 211 -7.10 -19.16 3.87
C VAL A 211 -7.93 -18.96 5.13
N ARG A 212 -9.14 -18.42 5.01
CA ARG A 212 -10.07 -18.27 6.15
C ARG A 212 -10.36 -19.61 6.82
N ARG A 213 -10.58 -20.67 6.04
CA ARG A 213 -10.73 -22.03 6.59
C ARG A 213 -9.47 -22.52 7.27
N ALA A 214 -8.30 -22.27 6.71
CA ALA A 214 -7.03 -22.65 7.31
C ALA A 214 -6.84 -21.97 8.68
N LEU A 215 -7.09 -20.65 8.75
CA LEU A 215 -7.07 -19.89 9.99
C LEU A 215 -8.12 -20.39 10.99
N TYR A 216 -9.32 -20.74 10.54
CA TYR A 216 -10.36 -21.32 11.38
C TYR A 216 -9.90 -22.64 12.03
N ARG A 217 -9.20 -23.51 11.29
CA ARG A 217 -8.68 -24.77 11.85
C ARG A 217 -7.62 -24.52 12.93
N PHE A 218 -6.87 -23.44 12.82
CA PHE A 218 -5.78 -23.12 13.74
C PHE A 218 -6.25 -22.31 14.96
N TYR A 219 -6.90 -21.17 14.74
CA TYR A 219 -7.35 -20.24 15.79
C TYR A 219 -8.73 -20.58 16.37
N GLY A 220 -9.54 -21.35 15.65
CA GLY A 220 -10.88 -21.76 16.10
C GLY A 220 -12.01 -20.77 15.79
N PRO A 221 -13.26 -21.16 16.10
CA PRO A 221 -14.47 -20.41 15.78
C PRO A 221 -14.66 -19.13 16.60
N GLU A 222 -13.94 -18.97 17.72
CA GLU A 222 -14.03 -17.76 18.55
C GLU A 222 -13.42 -16.55 17.85
N LEU A 223 -12.37 -16.78 17.05
CA LEU A 223 -11.67 -15.72 16.30
C LEU A 223 -12.12 -15.63 14.84
N ILE A 224 -12.38 -16.77 14.20
CA ILE A 224 -12.63 -16.82 12.75
C ILE A 224 -14.07 -17.23 12.46
N ASP A 225 -14.81 -16.34 11.80
CA ASP A 225 -16.10 -16.68 11.19
C ASP A 225 -15.87 -17.14 9.74
N LEU A 226 -16.32 -18.35 9.42
CA LEU A 226 -16.23 -18.94 8.07
C LEU A 226 -17.06 -18.21 7.01
N ARG A 227 -17.95 -17.30 7.42
CA ARG A 227 -18.81 -16.48 6.55
C ARG A 227 -18.49 -14.99 6.64
N GLY A 228 -17.54 -14.61 7.51
CA GLY A 228 -17.20 -13.22 7.80
C GLY A 228 -15.81 -12.81 7.30
N PRO A 229 -15.41 -11.56 7.56
CA PRO A 229 -14.07 -11.07 7.24
C PRO A 229 -12.99 -11.71 8.13
N ILE A 230 -11.73 -11.72 7.65
CA ILE A 230 -10.59 -12.22 8.42
C ILE A 230 -10.02 -11.08 9.31
N PRO A 231 -9.71 -11.32 10.59
CA PRO A 231 -9.03 -10.33 11.42
C PRO A 231 -7.67 -9.92 10.84
N ALA A 232 -7.42 -8.62 10.69
CA ALA A 232 -6.28 -8.10 9.93
C ALA A 232 -4.88 -8.36 10.54
N HIS A 233 -4.79 -8.94 11.73
CA HIS A 233 -3.55 -9.18 12.47
C HIS A 233 -3.02 -10.62 12.36
N VAL A 234 -3.80 -11.57 11.81
CA VAL A 234 -3.43 -13.00 11.76
C VAL A 234 -2.92 -13.46 10.38
N LEU A 235 -2.46 -12.53 9.55
CA LEU A 235 -2.12 -12.78 8.15
C LEU A 235 -0.61 -12.68 7.85
N GLY A 236 0.24 -12.83 8.88
CA GLY A 236 1.69 -12.95 8.68
C GLY A 236 2.43 -11.65 8.34
N ASN A 237 1.74 -10.51 8.35
CA ASN A 237 2.27 -9.22 7.94
C ASN A 237 1.53 -8.07 8.64
N MET A 238 2.26 -7.01 9.03
CA MET A 238 1.73 -5.84 9.76
C MET A 238 0.48 -5.20 9.12
N TRP A 239 0.35 -5.26 7.79
CA TRP A 239 -0.77 -4.67 7.04
C TRP A 239 -1.66 -5.72 6.36
N ALA A 240 -1.34 -7.01 6.50
CA ALA A 240 -1.97 -8.09 5.73
C ALA A 240 -1.91 -7.85 4.21
N GLN A 241 -0.82 -7.23 3.72
CA GLN A 241 -0.62 -6.99 2.28
C GLN A 241 -0.04 -8.21 1.55
N SER A 242 0.66 -9.08 2.28
CA SER A 242 1.20 -10.36 1.83
C SER A 242 0.90 -11.37 2.93
N TRP A 243 0.48 -12.58 2.54
CA TRP A 243 0.09 -13.66 3.44
C TRP A 243 1.05 -14.84 3.38
N VAL A 244 2.21 -14.69 2.72
CA VAL A 244 3.16 -15.79 2.51
C VAL A 244 3.72 -16.34 3.83
N ASN A 245 3.83 -15.50 4.87
CA ASN A 245 4.35 -15.89 6.18
C ASN A 245 3.41 -16.80 7.00
N ILE A 246 2.18 -17.05 6.53
CA ILE A 246 1.26 -18.06 7.09
C ILE A 246 1.12 -19.29 6.19
N LEU A 247 2.06 -19.49 5.26
CA LEU A 247 2.06 -20.64 4.34
C LEU A 247 2.03 -21.98 5.09
N ASP A 248 2.70 -22.08 6.25
CA ASP A 248 2.66 -23.24 7.15
C ASP A 248 1.22 -23.61 7.59
N LEU A 249 0.35 -22.62 7.78
CA LEU A 249 -1.06 -22.84 8.15
C LEU A 249 -1.92 -23.18 6.93
N ALA A 250 -1.60 -22.60 5.78
CA ALA A 250 -2.40 -22.67 4.56
C ALA A 250 -1.87 -23.68 3.52
N LEU A 251 -0.87 -24.49 3.85
CA LEU A 251 -0.22 -25.39 2.89
C LEU A 251 -1.21 -26.45 2.34
N PRO A 252 -1.47 -26.50 1.01
CA PRO A 252 -2.37 -27.48 0.39
C PRO A 252 -2.02 -28.94 0.67
N PHE A 253 -0.73 -29.27 0.58
CA PHE A 253 -0.21 -30.62 0.79
C PHE A 253 0.89 -30.58 1.85
N PRO A 254 0.54 -30.71 3.14
CA PRO A 254 1.49 -30.56 4.26
C PRO A 254 2.63 -31.58 4.29
N GLU A 255 2.43 -32.76 3.70
CA GLU A 255 3.44 -33.82 3.62
C GLU A 255 4.58 -33.52 2.63
N LYS A 256 4.44 -32.45 1.84
CA LYS A 256 5.42 -32.01 0.84
C LYS A 256 5.71 -30.50 0.97
N PRO A 257 6.24 -30.05 2.12
CA PRO A 257 6.54 -28.65 2.31
C PRO A 257 7.64 -28.19 1.33
N PRO A 258 7.59 -26.93 0.84
CA PRO A 258 8.68 -26.36 0.06
C PRO A 258 10.01 -26.41 0.84
N GLU A 259 11.11 -26.60 0.12
CA GLU A 259 12.44 -26.50 0.73
C GLU A 259 12.69 -25.08 1.26
N ASP A 260 13.33 -24.99 2.42
CA ASP A 260 13.66 -23.71 3.05
C ASP A 260 14.91 -23.11 2.41
N ILE A 261 14.69 -22.33 1.36
CA ILE A 261 15.77 -21.69 0.58
C ILE A 261 16.63 -20.77 1.46
N THR A 262 16.03 -20.09 2.45
CA THR A 262 16.76 -19.26 3.41
C THR A 262 17.76 -20.09 4.20
N LYS A 263 17.34 -21.23 4.77
CA LYS A 263 18.26 -22.15 5.46
C LYS A 263 19.34 -22.70 4.54
N ILE A 264 19.01 -23.00 3.27
CA ILE A 264 20.00 -23.46 2.29
C ILE A 264 21.05 -22.38 2.02
N MET A 265 20.64 -21.13 1.79
CA MET A 265 21.56 -19.99 1.60
C MET A 265 22.46 -19.77 2.81
N GLN A 266 21.89 -19.78 4.01
CA GLN A 266 22.64 -19.63 5.26
C GLN A 266 23.61 -20.79 5.51
N GLY A 267 23.18 -22.04 5.27
CA GLY A 267 24.03 -23.23 5.36
C GLY A 267 25.16 -23.26 4.33
N GLN A 268 24.96 -22.62 3.18
CA GLN A 268 25.99 -22.38 2.16
C GLN A 268 26.83 -21.11 2.43
N HIS A 269 26.64 -20.44 3.57
CA HIS A 269 27.34 -19.22 3.98
C HIS A 269 27.26 -18.08 2.94
N TRP A 270 26.09 -17.88 2.34
CA TRP A 270 25.84 -16.73 1.48
C TRP A 270 25.99 -15.43 2.28
N LYS A 271 26.46 -14.38 1.60
CA LYS A 271 26.58 -13.02 2.11
C LYS A 271 25.78 -12.07 1.21
N PRO A 272 25.40 -10.86 1.69
CA PRO A 272 24.71 -9.87 0.87
C PRO A 272 25.36 -9.66 -0.50
N GLU A 273 26.68 -9.46 -0.55
CA GLU A 273 27.42 -9.27 -1.81
C GLU A 273 27.17 -10.41 -2.83
N LYS A 274 27.13 -11.67 -2.38
CA LYS A 274 26.84 -12.82 -3.25
C LYS A 274 25.42 -12.72 -3.84
N MET A 275 24.43 -12.29 -3.05
CA MET A 275 23.04 -12.14 -3.51
C MET A 275 22.95 -11.10 -4.63
N PHE A 276 23.65 -9.97 -4.51
CA PHE A 276 23.77 -8.96 -5.58
C PHE A 276 24.49 -9.53 -6.81
N GLN A 277 25.55 -10.31 -6.63
CA GLN A 277 26.28 -10.94 -7.74
C GLN A 277 25.40 -11.95 -8.49
N GLU A 278 24.53 -12.68 -7.80
CA GLU A 278 23.58 -13.60 -8.43
C GLU A 278 22.54 -12.86 -9.28
N ALA A 279 22.03 -11.72 -8.78
CA ALA A 279 21.17 -10.86 -9.58
C ALA A 279 21.92 -10.27 -10.81
N GLU A 280 23.16 -9.78 -10.66
CA GLU A 280 23.96 -9.30 -11.79
C GLU A 280 24.19 -10.40 -12.84
N LYS A 281 24.52 -11.63 -12.40
CA LYS A 281 24.67 -12.79 -13.29
C LYS A 281 23.39 -13.06 -14.05
N PHE A 282 22.21 -12.94 -13.42
CA PHE A 282 20.94 -13.12 -14.10
C PHE A 282 20.78 -12.15 -15.28
N PHE A 283 20.95 -10.85 -15.05
CA PHE A 283 20.79 -9.85 -16.10
C PHE A 283 21.84 -9.98 -17.21
N THR A 284 23.11 -10.17 -16.84
CA THR A 284 24.20 -10.34 -17.82
C THR A 284 24.08 -11.66 -18.62
N SER A 285 23.50 -12.71 -18.03
CA SER A 285 23.17 -13.96 -18.73
C SER A 285 22.22 -13.75 -19.92
N MET A 286 21.32 -12.77 -19.82
CA MET A 286 20.40 -12.40 -20.90
C MET A 286 21.04 -11.41 -21.91
N GLY A 287 22.28 -10.97 -21.67
CA GLY A 287 22.96 -10.01 -22.54
C GLY A 287 22.68 -8.55 -22.21
N LEU A 288 22.11 -8.27 -21.03
CA LEU A 288 21.96 -6.91 -20.52
C LEU A 288 23.28 -6.40 -19.92
N LEU A 289 23.28 -5.13 -19.52
CA LEU A 289 24.49 -4.41 -19.14
C LEU A 289 25.00 -4.87 -17.76
N SER A 290 26.31 -5.04 -17.61
CA SER A 290 26.93 -5.20 -16.29
C SER A 290 26.84 -3.90 -15.49
N THR A 291 26.77 -4.01 -14.17
CA THR A 291 26.84 -2.83 -13.30
C THR A 291 28.25 -2.23 -13.33
N PRO A 292 28.39 -0.89 -13.26
CA PRO A 292 29.70 -0.26 -13.25
C PRO A 292 30.44 -0.54 -11.92
N PRO A 293 31.79 -0.52 -11.88
CA PRO A 293 32.53 -0.71 -10.63
C PRO A 293 32.14 0.26 -9.50
N GLU A 294 31.70 1.47 -9.86
CA GLU A 294 31.21 2.50 -8.93
C GLU A 294 29.96 2.04 -8.17
N PHE A 295 29.11 1.20 -8.77
CA PHE A 295 27.92 0.63 -8.13
C PHE A 295 28.30 -0.19 -6.90
N TRP A 296 29.27 -1.11 -7.05
CA TRP A 296 29.75 -1.98 -5.96
C TRP A 296 30.45 -1.20 -4.85
N LYS A 297 31.16 -0.13 -5.23
CA LYS A 297 31.88 0.72 -4.28
C LYS A 297 30.95 1.60 -3.45
N ASN A 298 29.90 2.14 -4.05
CA ASN A 298 29.11 3.22 -3.46
C ASN A 298 27.74 2.78 -2.91
N SER A 299 27.26 1.58 -3.25
CA SER A 299 25.99 1.06 -2.74
C SER A 299 26.06 0.68 -1.26
N MET A 300 24.94 0.82 -0.55
CA MET A 300 24.78 0.32 0.81
C MET A 300 24.03 -1.01 0.75
N MET A 301 24.78 -2.12 0.70
CA MET A 301 24.24 -3.47 0.54
C MET A 301 23.89 -4.15 1.86
N GLU A 302 24.33 -3.59 2.99
CA GLU A 302 24.08 -4.09 4.34
C GLU A 302 23.96 -2.92 5.32
N ARG A 303 23.36 -3.17 6.49
CA ARG A 303 23.25 -2.14 7.53
C ARG A 303 24.64 -1.78 8.08
N PRO A 304 25.03 -0.49 8.11
CA PRO A 304 26.28 -0.09 8.72
C PRO A 304 26.34 -0.45 10.21
N THR A 305 27.49 -0.94 10.68
CA THR A 305 27.74 -1.30 12.09
C THR A 305 28.49 -0.23 12.87
N ASP A 306 28.65 0.96 12.27
CA ASP A 306 29.38 2.11 12.83
C ASP A 306 28.49 3.06 13.67
N GLY A 307 27.26 2.64 13.98
CA GLY A 307 26.32 3.38 14.82
C GLY A 307 25.53 4.48 14.10
N ARG A 308 25.65 4.59 12.77
CA ARG A 308 24.80 5.52 11.99
C ARG A 308 23.37 5.00 11.86
N GLU A 309 22.42 5.91 11.98
CA GLU A 309 21.03 5.66 11.63
C GLU A 309 20.82 5.78 10.13
N VAL A 310 20.07 4.85 9.54
CA VAL A 310 19.82 4.77 8.10
C VAL A 310 18.37 4.42 7.82
N GLU A 311 17.88 4.81 6.65
CA GLU A 311 16.58 4.35 6.16
C GLU A 311 16.77 2.96 5.54
N CYS A 312 16.25 1.90 6.15
CA CYS A 312 16.50 0.52 5.68
C CYS A 312 15.67 0.08 4.47
N HIS A 313 14.57 0.77 4.17
CA HIS A 313 13.68 0.42 3.07
C HIS A 313 14.44 0.37 1.72
N ALA A 314 14.24 -0.71 0.96
CA ALA A 314 15.00 -0.97 -0.26
C ALA A 314 14.71 0.06 -1.35
N SER A 315 15.75 0.64 -1.96
CA SER A 315 15.61 1.60 -3.07
C SER A 315 16.81 1.59 -4.02
N ALA A 316 16.55 1.93 -5.28
CA ALA A 316 17.54 2.10 -6.34
C ALA A 316 17.64 3.57 -6.75
N TRP A 317 18.85 4.05 -7.03
CA TRP A 317 19.16 5.47 -7.21
C TRP A 317 19.94 5.72 -8.51
N ASP A 318 19.41 6.58 -9.39
CA ASP A 318 20.12 7.21 -10.52
C ASP A 318 20.60 8.61 -10.10
N PHE A 319 21.91 8.85 -10.20
CA PHE A 319 22.51 10.15 -9.87
C PHE A 319 22.52 11.11 -11.07
N TYR A 320 21.84 10.77 -12.16
CA TYR A 320 21.61 11.59 -13.36
C TYR A 320 22.87 11.97 -14.16
N ASN A 321 24.05 11.44 -13.81
CA ASN A 321 25.30 11.65 -14.53
C ASN A 321 25.64 10.52 -15.54
N GLY A 322 24.80 9.48 -15.61
CA GLY A 322 24.97 8.34 -16.52
C GLY A 322 26.09 7.36 -16.13
N LYS A 323 26.63 7.47 -14.91
CA LYS A 323 27.75 6.66 -14.41
C LYS A 323 27.49 6.09 -13.02
N ASP A 324 26.98 6.91 -12.11
CA ASP A 324 26.77 6.58 -10.71
C ASP A 324 25.33 6.10 -10.50
N PHE A 325 25.21 4.82 -10.15
CA PHE A 325 23.96 4.14 -9.86
C PHE A 325 24.17 3.33 -8.59
N ARG A 326 23.19 3.31 -7.68
CA ARG A 326 23.36 2.68 -6.36
C ARG A 326 22.09 1.98 -5.89
N ILE A 327 22.25 0.99 -5.02
CA ILE A 327 21.17 0.42 -4.23
C ILE A 327 21.43 0.69 -2.74
N LYS A 328 20.36 1.03 -2.02
CA LYS A 328 20.32 1.12 -0.55
C LYS A 328 19.39 0.03 -0.03
N LYS A 329 19.92 -0.92 0.74
CA LYS A 329 19.14 -1.96 1.42
C LYS A 329 19.91 -2.49 2.64
N CYS A 330 19.22 -2.62 3.77
CA CYS A 330 19.71 -3.40 4.91
C CYS A 330 19.44 -4.89 4.62
N THR A 331 20.35 -5.55 3.91
CA THR A 331 20.13 -6.92 3.42
C THR A 331 20.37 -7.97 4.50
N GLU A 332 19.37 -8.82 4.71
CA GLU A 332 19.46 -10.07 5.45
C GLU A 332 19.55 -11.26 4.48
N VAL A 333 20.19 -12.36 4.90
CA VAL A 333 20.37 -13.55 4.05
C VAL A 333 19.09 -14.39 4.08
N THR A 334 18.09 -13.96 3.32
CA THR A 334 16.78 -14.62 3.15
C THR A 334 16.37 -14.68 1.67
N ILE A 335 15.42 -15.56 1.32
CA ILE A 335 14.85 -15.61 -0.03
C ILE A 335 14.06 -14.33 -0.37
N GLU A 336 13.37 -13.72 0.61
CA GLU A 336 12.66 -12.45 0.42
C GLU A 336 13.63 -11.35 0.00
N ASP A 337 14.75 -11.23 0.72
CA ASP A 337 15.77 -10.23 0.42
C ASP A 337 16.51 -10.52 -0.89
N LEU A 338 16.71 -11.79 -1.24
CA LEU A 338 17.22 -12.17 -2.55
C LEU A 338 16.30 -11.66 -3.66
N LEU A 339 15.00 -11.94 -3.59
CA LEU A 339 14.05 -11.48 -4.59
C LEU A 339 13.90 -9.95 -4.59
N SER A 340 14.00 -9.32 -3.43
CA SER A 340 14.07 -7.85 -3.30
C SER A 340 15.28 -7.28 -4.04
N ILE A 341 16.46 -7.90 -3.92
CA ILE A 341 17.66 -7.49 -4.67
C ILE A 341 17.47 -7.66 -6.18
N PHE A 342 16.87 -8.76 -6.63
CA PHE A 342 16.52 -8.93 -8.05
C PHE A 342 15.61 -7.81 -8.56
N HIS A 343 14.61 -7.43 -7.77
CA HIS A 343 13.73 -6.30 -8.09
C HIS A 343 14.51 -4.98 -8.18
N GLN A 344 15.34 -4.65 -7.19
CA GLN A 344 16.14 -3.41 -7.20
C GLN A 344 17.16 -3.38 -8.35
N MET A 345 17.76 -4.53 -8.68
CA MET A 345 18.66 -4.64 -9.82
C MET A 345 17.93 -4.48 -11.16
N GLY A 346 16.64 -4.78 -11.23
CA GLY A 346 15.79 -4.44 -12.38
C GLY A 346 15.66 -2.93 -12.59
N HIS A 347 15.52 -2.15 -11.51
CA HIS A 347 15.57 -0.68 -11.58
C HIS A 347 16.93 -0.20 -12.08
N ILE A 348 18.03 -0.74 -11.56
CA ILE A 348 19.39 -0.43 -12.04
C ILE A 348 19.54 -0.73 -13.54
N GLN A 349 18.99 -1.84 -14.04
CA GLN A 349 19.00 -2.11 -15.48
C GLN A 349 18.21 -1.07 -16.27
N TYR A 350 17.04 -0.65 -15.78
CA TYR A 350 16.31 0.46 -16.39
C TYR A 350 17.21 1.70 -16.49
N PHE A 351 17.92 2.02 -15.39
CA PHE A 351 18.80 3.18 -15.29
C PHE A 351 19.93 3.13 -16.31
N LEU A 352 20.59 1.97 -16.41
CA LEU A 352 21.69 1.75 -17.33
C LEU A 352 21.25 1.85 -18.80
N GLN A 353 20.03 1.41 -19.14
CA GLN A 353 19.54 1.37 -20.51
C GLN A 353 19.12 2.74 -21.04
N TYR A 354 18.46 3.55 -20.22
CA TYR A 354 17.99 4.88 -20.65
C TYR A 354 18.96 6.03 -20.37
N LYS A 355 20.16 5.75 -19.85
CA LYS A 355 21.11 6.79 -19.38
C LYS A 355 21.55 7.79 -20.45
N ASN A 356 21.39 7.45 -21.72
CA ASN A 356 21.72 8.33 -22.85
C ASN A 356 20.53 9.19 -23.31
N LEU A 357 19.33 9.00 -22.73
CA LEU A 357 18.21 9.90 -22.95
C LEU A 357 18.41 11.22 -22.19
N SER A 358 17.69 12.25 -22.64
CA SER A 358 17.49 13.46 -21.85
C SER A 358 17.01 13.12 -20.45
N VAL A 359 17.50 13.82 -19.44
CA VAL A 359 17.16 13.60 -18.02
C VAL A 359 15.65 13.53 -17.78
N ILE A 360 14.84 14.32 -18.50
CA ILE A 360 13.38 14.31 -18.35
C ILE A 360 12.71 13.02 -18.84
N PHE A 361 13.40 12.24 -19.67
CA PHE A 361 12.94 10.95 -20.15
C PHE A 361 13.51 9.75 -19.39
N ARG A 362 14.45 9.96 -18.45
CA ARG A 362 15.01 8.93 -17.57
C ARG A 362 14.05 8.56 -16.44
N ALA A 363 12.98 7.89 -16.83
CA ALA A 363 11.95 7.30 -15.98
C ALA A 363 11.30 6.13 -16.74
N GLY A 364 10.59 5.25 -16.05
CA GLY A 364 9.73 4.27 -16.72
C GLY A 364 8.68 4.91 -17.63
N ALA A 365 8.17 4.16 -18.60
CA ALA A 365 7.16 4.68 -19.54
C ALA A 365 5.94 5.30 -18.82
N ASN A 366 5.55 4.68 -17.70
CA ASN A 366 4.79 5.26 -16.61
C ASN A 366 5.31 4.66 -15.28
N PRO A 367 4.84 5.13 -14.10
CA PRO A 367 5.34 4.61 -12.82
C PRO A 367 5.16 3.10 -12.60
N ALA A 368 4.14 2.47 -13.20
CA ALA A 368 3.91 1.03 -13.06
C ALA A 368 4.87 0.18 -13.91
N PHE A 369 5.35 0.71 -15.04
CA PHE A 369 6.36 0.02 -15.87
C PHE A 369 7.67 -0.17 -15.12
N GLU A 370 8.10 0.83 -14.38
CA GLU A 370 9.34 0.80 -13.59
C GLU A 370 9.28 -0.34 -12.57
N GLU A 371 8.21 -0.36 -11.76
CA GLU A 371 7.97 -1.43 -10.78
C GLU A 371 7.80 -2.81 -11.43
N ALA A 372 7.09 -2.90 -12.56
CA ALA A 372 6.86 -4.17 -13.27
C ALA A 372 8.15 -4.79 -13.82
N MET A 373 9.09 -3.96 -14.31
CA MET A 373 10.38 -4.45 -14.81
C MET A 373 11.28 -4.96 -13.68
N GLY A 374 11.21 -4.35 -12.48
CA GLY A 374 11.82 -4.92 -11.29
C GLY A 374 11.21 -6.29 -10.94
N SER A 375 9.88 -6.38 -10.92
CA SER A 375 9.19 -7.60 -10.48
C SER A 375 9.19 -8.76 -11.48
N VAL A 376 9.22 -8.50 -12.80
CA VAL A 376 9.13 -9.57 -13.81
C VAL A 376 10.26 -10.59 -13.69
N VAL A 377 11.47 -10.15 -13.36
CA VAL A 377 12.62 -11.05 -13.19
C VAL A 377 12.50 -11.91 -11.95
N THR A 378 11.80 -11.45 -10.91
CA THR A 378 11.61 -12.23 -9.68
C THR A 378 10.76 -13.48 -9.93
N LEU A 379 9.88 -13.47 -10.92
CA LEU A 379 9.09 -14.66 -11.31
C LEU A 379 9.98 -15.77 -11.89
N SER A 380 11.04 -15.40 -12.64
CA SER A 380 12.01 -16.38 -13.14
C SER A 380 13.02 -16.78 -12.07
N ALA A 381 13.50 -15.82 -11.27
CA ALA A 381 14.48 -16.07 -10.21
C ALA A 381 13.94 -16.98 -9.09
N SER A 382 12.62 -16.92 -8.83
CA SER A 382 11.93 -17.81 -7.88
C SER A 382 11.42 -19.11 -8.50
N SER A 383 11.57 -19.30 -9.82
CA SER A 383 11.14 -20.53 -10.47
C SER A 383 11.95 -21.73 -9.96
N HIS A 384 11.29 -22.88 -9.85
CA HIS A 384 11.95 -24.13 -9.43
C HIS A 384 13.19 -24.44 -10.28
N LYS A 385 13.08 -24.27 -11.61
CA LYS A 385 14.18 -24.47 -12.55
C LYS A 385 15.39 -23.58 -12.22
N HIS A 386 15.15 -22.30 -11.92
CA HIS A 386 16.21 -21.37 -11.59
C HIS A 386 16.90 -21.75 -10.29
N LEU A 387 16.11 -21.91 -9.22
CA LEU A 387 16.61 -22.22 -7.88
C LEU A 387 17.39 -23.53 -7.87
N LEU A 388 16.92 -24.57 -8.56
CA LEU A 388 17.65 -25.82 -8.75
C LEU A 388 19.00 -25.61 -9.43
N ASN A 389 19.03 -24.86 -10.54
CA ASN A 389 20.27 -24.57 -11.28
C ASN A 389 21.28 -23.73 -10.47
N ARG A 390 20.81 -22.97 -9.47
CA ARG A 390 21.67 -22.22 -8.55
C ARG A 390 22.06 -23.02 -7.30
N GLY A 391 21.63 -24.27 -7.17
CA GLY A 391 21.88 -25.12 -6.01
C GLY A 391 21.12 -24.68 -4.76
N LEU A 392 19.97 -24.02 -4.94
CA LEU A 392 19.06 -23.56 -3.89
C LEU A 392 17.87 -24.50 -3.69
N LEU A 393 17.77 -25.58 -4.47
CA LEU A 393 16.86 -26.71 -4.30
C LEU A 393 17.62 -28.01 -4.52
N SER A 394 17.17 -29.09 -3.87
CA SER A 394 17.79 -30.41 -3.95
C SER A 394 17.10 -31.35 -4.95
N GLN A 395 15.80 -31.19 -5.16
CA GLN A 395 15.02 -32.09 -6.02
C GLN A 395 14.86 -31.56 -7.45
N GLN A 396 15.06 -32.44 -8.44
CA GLN A 396 15.01 -32.08 -9.85
C GLN A 396 13.59 -32.01 -10.44
N HIS A 397 12.62 -32.70 -9.84
CA HIS A 397 11.27 -32.82 -10.37
C HIS A 397 10.27 -32.29 -9.35
N GLN A 398 9.37 -31.41 -9.79
CA GLN A 398 8.14 -31.08 -9.06
C GLN A 398 7.01 -31.98 -9.51
N ASP A 399 6.42 -32.70 -8.58
CA ASP A 399 5.13 -33.33 -8.82
C ASP A 399 3.97 -32.31 -8.74
N LYS A 400 2.74 -32.78 -8.98
CA LYS A 400 1.55 -31.91 -9.03
C LYS A 400 1.22 -31.28 -7.67
N GLU A 401 1.52 -31.97 -6.57
CA GLU A 401 1.22 -31.46 -5.23
C GLU A 401 2.22 -30.37 -4.84
N GLU A 402 3.50 -30.58 -5.15
CA GLU A 402 4.55 -29.56 -4.97
C GLU A 402 4.31 -28.34 -5.86
N GLU A 403 3.83 -28.53 -7.08
CA GLU A 403 3.44 -27.43 -7.98
C GLU A 403 2.30 -26.59 -7.39
N VAL A 404 1.29 -27.22 -6.77
CA VAL A 404 0.20 -26.51 -6.09
C VAL A 404 0.71 -25.78 -4.84
N ASN A 405 1.60 -26.40 -4.06
CA ASN A 405 2.23 -25.75 -2.90
C ASN A 405 3.05 -24.52 -3.32
N PHE A 406 3.83 -24.62 -4.40
CA PHE A 406 4.55 -23.49 -4.98
C PHE A 406 3.60 -22.39 -5.46
N LEU A 407 2.57 -22.71 -6.25
CA LEU A 407 1.63 -21.70 -6.71
C LEU A 407 0.88 -21.05 -5.54
N MET A 408 0.58 -21.80 -4.48
CA MET A 408 -0.02 -21.25 -3.26
C MET A 408 0.89 -20.22 -2.61
N SER A 409 2.20 -20.49 -2.46
CA SER A 409 3.13 -19.54 -1.86
C SER A 409 3.19 -18.24 -2.68
N VAL A 410 3.27 -18.35 -4.01
CA VAL A 410 3.24 -17.18 -4.91
C VAL A 410 1.88 -16.46 -4.83
N ALA A 411 0.77 -17.17 -4.67
CA ALA A 411 -0.56 -16.56 -4.57
C ALA A 411 -0.76 -15.80 -3.25
N LEU A 412 -0.29 -16.35 -2.13
CA LEU A 412 -0.33 -15.68 -0.84
C LEU A 412 0.49 -14.38 -0.84
N GLU A 413 1.52 -14.27 -1.67
CA GLU A 413 2.27 -13.03 -1.85
C GLU A 413 1.60 -12.09 -2.87
N LYS A 414 1.29 -12.59 -4.08
CA LYS A 414 0.88 -11.76 -5.22
C LYS A 414 -0.62 -11.51 -5.28
N ILE A 415 -1.44 -12.53 -5.08
CA ILE A 415 -2.91 -12.41 -5.20
C ILE A 415 -3.50 -11.70 -3.98
N ALA A 416 -3.01 -12.01 -2.78
CA ALA A 416 -3.40 -11.32 -1.55
C ALA A 416 -3.14 -9.79 -1.61
N PHE A 417 -2.10 -9.40 -2.35
CA PHE A 417 -1.69 -8.01 -2.50
C PHE A 417 -2.60 -7.19 -3.42
N ILE A 418 -3.31 -7.82 -4.38
CA ILE A 418 -4.17 -7.13 -5.36
C ILE A 418 -5.15 -6.15 -4.71
N PRO A 419 -6.07 -6.59 -3.82
CA PRO A 419 -7.04 -5.68 -3.21
C PRO A 419 -6.40 -4.63 -2.30
N PHE A 420 -5.30 -4.97 -1.62
CA PHE A 420 -4.56 -4.01 -0.80
C PHE A 420 -3.98 -2.88 -1.67
N ALA A 421 -3.29 -3.24 -2.76
CA ALA A 421 -2.67 -2.28 -3.64
C ALA A 421 -3.70 -1.39 -4.35
N TYR A 422 -4.87 -1.94 -4.65
CA TYR A 422 -5.98 -1.21 -5.25
C TYR A 422 -6.58 -0.19 -4.28
N LEU A 423 -6.94 -0.60 -3.06
CA LEU A 423 -7.66 0.27 -2.12
C LEU A 423 -6.81 1.43 -1.57
N MET A 424 -5.49 1.27 -1.51
CA MET A 424 -4.57 2.27 -0.96
C MET A 424 -4.71 3.64 -1.64
N ASP A 425 -4.69 3.65 -2.98
CA ASP A 425 -4.85 4.89 -3.74
C ASP A 425 -6.31 5.26 -3.94
N LEU A 426 -7.25 4.32 -3.96
CA LEU A 426 -8.67 4.67 -3.92
C LEU A 426 -9.02 5.49 -2.67
N PHE A 427 -8.51 5.08 -1.50
CA PHE A 427 -8.64 5.83 -0.25
C PHE A 427 -8.05 7.24 -0.42
N ARG A 428 -6.79 7.35 -0.84
CA ARG A 428 -6.12 8.65 -0.97
C ARG A 428 -6.75 9.56 -2.01
N TRP A 429 -7.20 9.02 -3.14
CA TRP A 429 -7.90 9.80 -4.16
C TRP A 429 -9.19 10.40 -3.62
N LYS A 430 -9.97 9.61 -2.88
CA LYS A 430 -11.18 10.09 -2.21
C LYS A 430 -10.91 11.08 -1.08
N VAL A 431 -9.76 10.97 -0.41
CA VAL A 431 -9.31 11.99 0.55
C VAL A 431 -8.92 13.29 -0.17
N PHE A 432 -8.18 13.19 -1.27
CA PHE A 432 -7.75 14.36 -2.04
C PHE A 432 -8.90 15.08 -2.74
N ASP A 433 -9.87 14.36 -3.29
CA ASP A 433 -11.04 14.97 -3.94
C ASP A 433 -12.10 15.48 -2.95
N GLY A 434 -11.98 15.11 -1.66
CA GLY A 434 -12.88 15.52 -0.58
C GLY A 434 -14.11 14.63 -0.37
N THR A 435 -14.23 13.51 -1.09
CA THR A 435 -15.28 12.51 -0.88
C THR A 435 -15.19 11.87 0.51
N ILE A 436 -13.97 11.61 1.00
CA ILE A 436 -13.73 11.21 2.38
C ILE A 436 -13.35 12.45 3.16
N GLU A 437 -14.24 12.88 4.03
CA GLU A 437 -14.01 14.00 4.94
C GLU A 437 -13.05 13.60 6.06
N LYS A 438 -12.35 14.61 6.59
CA LYS A 438 -11.27 14.40 7.55
C LYS A 438 -11.72 13.79 8.87
N ASP A 439 -12.98 13.92 9.23
CA ASP A 439 -13.60 13.37 10.44
C ASP A 439 -13.97 11.89 10.32
N VAL A 440 -13.81 11.28 9.15
CA VAL A 440 -14.14 9.86 8.90
C VAL A 440 -13.02 9.12 8.15
N TYR A 441 -11.77 9.60 8.25
CA TYR A 441 -10.62 8.97 7.59
C TYR A 441 -10.45 7.51 7.98
N ASN A 442 -10.50 7.21 9.29
CA ASN A 442 -10.20 5.87 9.75
C ASN A 442 -11.37 4.91 9.49
N GLN A 443 -12.60 5.39 9.64
CA GLN A 443 -13.81 4.67 9.29
C GLN A 443 -13.82 4.27 7.81
N GLU A 444 -13.59 5.22 6.89
CA GLU A 444 -13.62 4.94 5.46
C GLU A 444 -12.45 4.06 5.01
N TRP A 445 -11.29 4.17 5.66
CA TRP A 445 -10.20 3.21 5.49
C TRP A 445 -10.66 1.77 5.78
N TRP A 446 -11.35 1.54 6.91
CA TRP A 446 -11.85 0.22 7.27
C TRP A 446 -13.02 -0.26 6.40
N ASN A 447 -13.89 0.64 5.93
CA ASN A 447 -14.91 0.32 4.95
C ASN A 447 -14.30 -0.21 3.64
N LEU A 448 -13.21 0.42 3.17
CA LEU A 448 -12.48 -0.04 1.99
C LEU A 448 -11.74 -1.36 2.22
N ARG A 449 -11.10 -1.53 3.39
CA ARG A 449 -10.45 -2.80 3.80
C ARG A 449 -11.46 -3.95 3.82
N LEU A 450 -12.64 -3.73 4.38
CA LEU A 450 -13.72 -4.71 4.39
C LEU A 450 -14.24 -4.98 2.97
N LYS A 451 -14.53 -3.95 2.19
CA LYS A 451 -15.10 -4.07 0.84
C LYS A 451 -14.18 -4.81 -0.14
N TYR A 452 -12.89 -4.50 -0.13
CA TYR A 452 -11.96 -5.00 -1.15
C TYR A 452 -11.17 -6.22 -0.67
N GLN A 453 -10.76 -6.26 0.60
CA GLN A 453 -9.98 -7.39 1.12
C GLN A 453 -10.82 -8.39 1.94
N GLY A 454 -11.98 -8.00 2.45
CA GLY A 454 -12.71 -8.86 3.39
C GLY A 454 -11.96 -9.02 4.70
N LEU A 455 -11.39 -7.92 5.19
CA LEU A 455 -10.66 -7.86 6.46
C LEU A 455 -11.36 -6.93 7.44
N CYS A 456 -11.29 -7.29 8.72
CA CYS A 456 -11.78 -6.49 9.84
C CYS A 456 -10.63 -6.04 10.74
N PRO A 457 -10.74 -4.88 11.42
CA PRO A 457 -9.84 -4.58 12.51
C PRO A 457 -10.09 -5.58 13.66
N PRO A 458 -9.06 -6.05 14.36
CA PRO A 458 -9.26 -6.98 15.48
C PRO A 458 -9.78 -6.32 16.76
N ILE A 459 -9.74 -4.99 16.81
CA ILE A 459 -10.29 -4.17 17.90
C ILE A 459 -11.08 -3.01 17.31
N PRO A 460 -12.10 -2.49 18.02
CA PRO A 460 -12.82 -1.30 17.58
C PRO A 460 -11.85 -0.13 17.40
N ARG A 461 -12.07 0.66 16.34
CA ARG A 461 -11.26 1.84 16.03
C ARG A 461 -12.10 3.11 16.19
N THR A 462 -11.41 4.20 16.46
CA THR A 462 -11.97 5.54 16.61
C THR A 462 -11.30 6.50 15.64
N GLU A 463 -11.77 7.73 15.54
CA GLU A 463 -11.15 8.75 14.67
C GLU A 463 -9.95 9.47 15.32
N GLU A 464 -9.63 9.12 16.57
CA GLU A 464 -8.31 9.38 17.15
C GLU A 464 -7.23 8.51 16.47
N ASP A 465 -7.62 7.37 15.91
CA ASP A 465 -6.75 6.48 15.15
C ASP A 465 -6.57 6.99 13.71
N PHE A 466 -5.41 6.68 13.12
CA PHE A 466 -5.13 6.90 11.71
C PHE A 466 -4.31 5.72 11.17
N ASP A 467 -4.97 4.57 11.09
CA ASP A 467 -4.39 3.32 10.64
C ASP A 467 -3.71 3.39 9.25
N PRO A 468 -4.18 4.15 8.25
CA PRO A 468 -3.42 4.31 7.00
C PRO A 468 -2.06 4.98 7.22
N GLY A 469 -1.91 5.90 8.18
CA GLY A 469 -0.63 6.52 8.51
C GLY A 469 0.42 5.55 9.06
N ALA A 470 0.00 4.37 9.53
CA ALA A 470 0.90 3.31 9.95
C ALA A 470 1.50 2.52 8.76
N LYS A 471 1.28 2.94 7.51
CA LYS A 471 1.92 2.39 6.31
C LYS A 471 2.88 3.40 5.68
N PHE A 472 4.11 2.97 5.41
CA PHE A 472 5.21 3.81 4.89
C PHE A 472 4.79 4.73 3.75
N HIS A 473 4.12 4.20 2.72
CA HIS A 473 3.75 4.96 1.53
C HIS A 473 2.76 6.09 1.77
N ILE A 474 1.97 6.04 2.85
CA ILE A 474 1.12 7.15 3.28
C ILE A 474 1.99 8.23 3.92
N SER A 475 2.86 7.85 4.87
CA SER A 475 3.76 8.77 5.59
C SER A 475 4.79 9.43 4.68
N ALA A 476 5.29 8.70 3.68
CA ALA A 476 6.26 9.18 2.69
C ALA A 476 5.61 9.81 1.44
N SER A 477 4.28 9.96 1.41
CA SER A 477 3.56 10.55 0.26
C SER A 477 3.88 9.88 -1.10
N LEU A 478 4.03 8.55 -1.11
CA LEU A 478 4.37 7.78 -2.32
C LEU A 478 3.11 7.16 -2.95
N PRO A 479 2.73 7.52 -4.20
CA PRO A 479 1.60 6.91 -4.91
C PRO A 479 1.67 5.38 -4.95
N TYR A 480 0.55 4.68 -4.76
CA TYR A 480 0.51 3.21 -4.59
C TYR A 480 -0.03 2.47 -5.80
N ILE A 481 -0.84 3.10 -6.65
CA ILE A 481 -1.50 2.41 -7.78
C ILE A 481 -0.49 1.83 -8.79
N ARG A 482 0.75 2.34 -8.77
CA ARG A 482 1.88 1.77 -9.49
C ARG A 482 2.07 0.29 -9.20
N TYR A 483 1.86 -0.16 -7.96
CA TYR A 483 2.07 -1.54 -7.54
C TYR A 483 0.94 -2.45 -8.02
N PHE A 484 -0.31 -1.97 -8.02
CA PHE A 484 -1.44 -2.71 -8.59
C PHE A 484 -1.26 -2.95 -10.10
N LEU A 485 -0.98 -1.88 -10.86
CA LEU A 485 -0.75 -2.01 -12.30
C LEU A 485 0.51 -2.80 -12.61
N SER A 486 1.57 -2.61 -11.82
CA SER A 486 2.80 -3.37 -11.95
C SER A 486 2.58 -4.87 -11.75
N LEU A 487 1.70 -5.23 -10.82
CA LEU A 487 1.35 -6.62 -10.59
C LEU A 487 0.66 -7.26 -11.80
N VAL A 488 -0.20 -6.54 -12.52
CA VAL A 488 -0.80 -7.07 -13.75
C VAL A 488 0.23 -7.10 -14.89
N LEU A 489 0.95 -5.99 -15.08
CA LEU A 489 1.96 -5.82 -16.13
C LEU A 489 3.10 -6.85 -16.02
N GLN A 490 3.59 -7.17 -14.81
CA GLN A 490 4.70 -8.10 -14.66
C GLN A 490 4.38 -9.50 -15.21
N PHE A 491 3.13 -9.99 -15.10
CA PHE A 491 2.75 -11.27 -15.70
C PHE A 491 2.59 -11.16 -17.22
N GLN A 492 2.06 -10.04 -17.72
CA GLN A 492 1.98 -9.79 -19.17
C GLN A 492 3.39 -9.71 -19.80
N PHE A 493 4.34 -9.07 -19.12
CA PHE A 493 5.75 -9.04 -19.51
C PHE A 493 6.37 -10.42 -19.41
N HIS A 494 6.10 -11.16 -18.33
CA HIS A 494 6.61 -12.52 -18.16
C HIS A 494 6.16 -13.43 -19.31
N GLU A 495 4.88 -13.42 -19.67
CA GLU A 495 4.36 -14.20 -20.82
C GLU A 495 5.08 -13.84 -22.12
N ALA A 496 5.26 -12.55 -22.40
CA ALA A 496 5.96 -12.08 -23.60
C ALA A 496 7.44 -12.53 -23.63
N LEU A 497 8.14 -12.44 -22.50
CA LEU A 497 9.54 -12.84 -22.38
C LEU A 497 9.73 -14.35 -22.45
N CYS A 498 8.83 -15.11 -21.84
CA CYS A 498 8.81 -16.56 -21.94
C CYS A 498 8.58 -17.03 -23.37
N LYS A 499 7.68 -16.36 -24.10
CA LYS A 499 7.48 -16.61 -25.52
C LYS A 499 8.74 -16.28 -26.32
N ALA A 500 9.40 -15.16 -26.04
CA ALA A 500 10.65 -14.77 -26.69
C ALA A 500 11.80 -15.74 -26.37
N SER A 501 11.83 -16.32 -25.16
CA SER A 501 12.82 -17.32 -24.76
C SER A 501 12.54 -18.73 -25.32
N GLY A 502 11.46 -18.90 -26.09
CA GLY A 502 11.05 -20.20 -26.63
C GLY A 502 10.54 -21.18 -25.56
N HIS A 503 10.07 -20.68 -24.41
CA HIS A 503 9.50 -21.52 -23.36
C HIS A 503 8.25 -22.25 -23.85
N MET A 504 8.15 -23.54 -23.51
CA MET A 504 7.00 -24.38 -23.80
C MET A 504 6.47 -24.98 -22.50
N GLY A 505 5.14 -25.01 -22.35
CA GLY A 505 4.48 -25.56 -21.16
C GLY A 505 3.87 -24.48 -20.26
N PRO A 506 3.53 -24.82 -19.01
CA PRO A 506 2.89 -23.88 -18.08
C PRO A 506 3.74 -22.63 -17.84
N LEU A 507 3.10 -21.46 -17.80
CA LEU A 507 3.78 -20.17 -17.67
C LEU A 507 4.59 -20.07 -16.37
N HIS A 508 4.08 -20.59 -15.26
CA HIS A 508 4.75 -20.54 -13.96
C HIS A 508 6.05 -21.37 -13.87
N ARG A 509 6.34 -22.22 -14.87
CA ARG A 509 7.60 -22.98 -14.97
C ARG A 509 8.65 -22.28 -15.81
N CYS A 510 8.34 -21.11 -16.36
CA CYS A 510 9.25 -20.37 -17.21
C CYS A 510 10.41 -19.77 -16.40
N ASP A 511 11.61 -19.90 -16.96
CA ASP A 511 12.82 -19.22 -16.51
C ASP A 511 13.50 -18.60 -17.73
N ILE A 512 13.57 -17.27 -17.75
CA ILE A 512 14.18 -16.50 -18.86
C ILE A 512 15.70 -16.36 -18.74
N TYR A 513 16.32 -16.91 -17.69
CA TYR A 513 17.77 -16.96 -17.52
C TYR A 513 18.46 -17.53 -18.77
N ASN A 514 19.60 -16.95 -19.15
CA ASN A 514 20.37 -17.25 -20.37
C ASN A 514 19.68 -16.96 -21.72
N SER A 515 18.42 -16.46 -21.78
CA SER A 515 17.80 -16.12 -23.06
C SER A 515 18.26 -14.75 -23.56
N LYS A 516 19.02 -14.74 -24.65
CA LYS A 516 19.47 -13.50 -25.31
C LYS A 516 18.34 -12.81 -26.05
N GLU A 517 17.36 -13.57 -26.54
CA GLU A 517 16.18 -13.08 -27.23
C GLU A 517 15.26 -12.32 -26.27
N ALA A 518 14.98 -12.88 -25.09
CA ALA A 518 14.24 -12.20 -24.03
C ALA A 518 15.01 -10.96 -23.53
N GLY A 519 16.33 -11.08 -23.34
CA GLY A 519 17.18 -9.95 -22.97
C GLY A 519 17.18 -8.83 -24.01
N LYS A 520 17.17 -9.16 -25.30
CA LYS A 520 17.10 -8.18 -26.38
C LYS A 520 15.77 -7.44 -26.38
N LEU A 521 14.67 -8.15 -26.19
CA LEU A 521 13.34 -7.55 -26.06
C LEU A 521 13.28 -6.58 -24.86
N LEU A 522 13.80 -6.99 -23.70
CA LEU A 522 13.93 -6.10 -22.53
C LEU A 522 14.76 -4.87 -22.84
N GLU A 523 15.97 -5.05 -23.40
CA GLU A 523 16.87 -3.96 -23.77
C GLU A 523 16.17 -2.92 -24.65
N ASP A 524 15.47 -3.38 -25.69
CA ASP A 524 14.81 -2.54 -26.68
C ASP A 524 13.63 -1.73 -26.11
N VAL A 525 13.02 -2.21 -25.04
CA VAL A 525 11.92 -1.54 -24.33
C VAL A 525 12.46 -0.58 -23.26
N LEU A 526 13.42 -1.03 -22.44
CA LEU A 526 14.02 -0.22 -21.37
C LEU A 526 14.71 1.04 -21.91
N LYS A 527 15.36 0.96 -23.09
CA LYS A 527 16.00 2.11 -23.76
C LYS A 527 15.05 3.24 -24.13
N LEU A 528 13.74 2.99 -24.21
CA LEU A 528 12.76 4.02 -24.54
C LEU A 528 12.50 4.97 -23.37
N GLY A 529 12.76 4.54 -22.12
CA GLY A 529 12.42 5.31 -20.93
C GLY A 529 10.98 5.83 -21.00
N SER A 530 10.80 7.11 -20.70
CA SER A 530 9.52 7.79 -20.86
C SER A 530 9.44 8.67 -22.11
N SER A 531 10.28 8.41 -23.12
CA SER A 531 10.30 9.17 -24.39
C SER A 531 9.09 8.89 -25.30
N LYS A 532 8.42 7.75 -25.10
CA LYS A 532 7.20 7.37 -25.84
C LYS A 532 6.01 7.23 -24.89
N PRO A 533 4.76 7.37 -25.38
CA PRO A 533 3.57 6.98 -24.65
C PRO A 533 3.65 5.50 -24.22
N TRP A 534 3.21 5.21 -23.00
CA TRP A 534 3.32 3.85 -22.46
C TRP A 534 2.58 2.76 -23.28
N PRO A 535 1.46 3.02 -24.00
CA PRO A 535 0.84 1.98 -24.83
C PRO A 535 1.73 1.53 -26.00
N GLU A 536 2.52 2.44 -26.59
CA GLU A 536 3.49 2.10 -27.65
C GLU A 536 4.64 1.24 -27.07
N VAL A 537 5.07 1.56 -25.86
CA VAL A 537 6.09 0.78 -25.14
C VAL A 537 5.54 -0.61 -24.79
N LEU A 538 4.27 -0.70 -24.39
CA LEU A 538 3.58 -1.97 -24.11
C LEU A 538 3.46 -2.84 -25.36
N GLU A 539 3.09 -2.24 -26.49
CA GLU A 539 2.92 -2.92 -27.76
C GLU A 539 4.25 -3.48 -28.26
N LYS A 540 5.34 -2.72 -28.12
CA LYS A 540 6.68 -3.20 -28.47
C LYS A 540 7.11 -4.41 -27.62
N MET A 541 6.72 -4.44 -26.35
CA MET A 541 7.05 -5.51 -25.42
C MET A 541 6.18 -6.75 -25.63
N THR A 542 4.87 -6.57 -25.80
CA THR A 542 3.87 -7.64 -25.64
C THR A 542 3.07 -7.92 -26.92
N GLY A 543 3.08 -7.00 -27.89
CA GLY A 543 2.20 -7.01 -29.05
C GLY A 543 0.80 -6.46 -28.76
N GLU A 544 0.52 -5.98 -27.54
CA GLU A 544 -0.77 -5.43 -27.12
C GLU A 544 -0.62 -3.99 -26.62
N THR A 545 -1.64 -3.15 -26.81
CA THR A 545 -1.64 -1.75 -26.37
C THR A 545 -2.36 -1.54 -25.03
N LYS A 546 -2.96 -2.59 -24.47
CA LYS A 546 -3.73 -2.54 -23.22
C LYS A 546 -3.12 -3.45 -22.16
N VAL A 547 -3.28 -3.06 -20.89
CA VAL A 547 -2.97 -3.91 -19.74
C VAL A 547 -4.03 -5.00 -19.63
N SER A 548 -3.62 -6.25 -19.39
CA SER A 548 -4.50 -7.42 -19.42
C SER A 548 -4.22 -8.39 -18.28
N THR A 549 -5.27 -8.88 -17.62
CA THR A 549 -5.17 -9.89 -16.55
C THR A 549 -4.92 -11.31 -17.07
N LYS A 550 -5.02 -11.53 -18.39
CA LYS A 550 -4.97 -12.86 -19.01
C LYS A 550 -3.72 -13.65 -18.65
N ALA A 551 -2.55 -13.02 -18.67
CA ALA A 551 -1.29 -13.69 -18.36
C ALA A 551 -1.21 -14.10 -16.87
N LEU A 552 -1.67 -13.23 -15.96
CA LEU A 552 -1.77 -13.53 -14.53
C LEU A 552 -2.73 -14.70 -14.28
N MET A 553 -3.93 -14.65 -14.87
CA MET A 553 -4.90 -15.74 -14.73
C MET A 553 -4.39 -17.05 -15.35
N THR A 554 -3.61 -16.98 -16.43
CA THR A 554 -2.97 -18.16 -17.04
C THR A 554 -1.90 -18.76 -16.12
N TYR A 555 -1.09 -17.92 -15.49
CA TYR A 555 -0.07 -18.35 -14.51
C TYR A 555 -0.69 -19.15 -13.36
N PHE A 556 -1.77 -18.62 -12.77
CA PHE A 556 -2.43 -19.22 -11.60
C PHE A 556 -3.55 -20.22 -11.92
N LYS A 557 -3.82 -20.50 -13.20
CA LYS A 557 -4.90 -21.41 -13.61
C LYS A 557 -4.86 -22.78 -12.90
N PRO A 558 -3.70 -23.45 -12.72
CA PRO A 558 -3.66 -24.72 -11.99
C PRO A 558 -4.11 -24.57 -10.54
N LEU A 559 -3.66 -23.53 -9.85
CA LEU A 559 -4.06 -23.25 -8.47
C LEU A 559 -5.53 -22.88 -8.36
N LEU A 560 -6.05 -22.04 -9.25
CA LEU A 560 -7.46 -21.67 -9.26
C LEU A 560 -8.36 -22.91 -9.36
N ASN A 561 -8.04 -23.82 -10.28
CA ASN A 561 -8.78 -25.07 -10.44
C ASN A 561 -8.76 -25.92 -9.15
N TRP A 562 -7.60 -25.98 -8.49
CA TRP A 562 -7.44 -26.69 -7.23
C TRP A 562 -8.25 -26.03 -6.10
N LEU A 563 -8.13 -24.72 -5.93
CA LEU A 563 -8.86 -23.93 -4.93
C LEU A 563 -10.37 -24.07 -5.06
N VAL A 564 -10.90 -23.97 -6.29
CA VAL A 564 -12.34 -24.15 -6.55
C VAL A 564 -12.79 -25.55 -6.14
N THR A 565 -12.02 -26.58 -6.49
CA THR A 565 -12.33 -27.97 -6.13
C THR A 565 -12.33 -28.16 -4.62
N GLU A 566 -11.32 -27.64 -3.93
CA GLU A 566 -11.19 -27.75 -2.48
C GLU A 566 -12.27 -26.96 -1.73
N ASN A 567 -12.54 -25.71 -2.14
CA ASN A 567 -13.57 -24.88 -1.53
C ASN A 567 -14.97 -25.50 -1.69
N VAL A 568 -15.28 -26.10 -2.86
CA VAL A 568 -16.53 -26.84 -3.05
C VAL A 568 -16.58 -28.08 -2.15
N ARG A 569 -15.48 -28.82 -2.03
CA ARG A 569 -15.40 -30.00 -1.17
C ARG A 569 -15.63 -29.67 0.31
N GLN A 570 -15.14 -28.52 0.77
CA GLN A 570 -15.29 -28.04 2.15
C GLN A 570 -16.61 -27.28 2.39
N GLY A 571 -17.39 -27.03 1.33
CA GLY A 571 -18.64 -26.26 1.43
C GLY A 571 -18.42 -24.79 1.78
N GLU A 572 -17.33 -24.19 1.30
CA GLU A 572 -17.02 -22.78 1.58
C GLU A 572 -18.00 -21.83 0.89
N ILE A 573 -18.28 -20.73 1.58
CA ILE A 573 -18.98 -19.59 1.00
C ILE A 573 -17.94 -18.57 0.58
N LEU A 574 -17.87 -18.29 -0.72
CA LEU A 574 -16.96 -17.25 -1.23
C LEU A 574 -17.40 -15.86 -0.77
N GLY A 575 -16.42 -15.01 -0.47
CA GLY A 575 -16.66 -13.69 0.10
C GLY A 575 -17.07 -13.74 1.56
N TRP A 576 -17.58 -12.62 2.05
CA TRP A 576 -17.93 -12.40 3.46
C TRP A 576 -19.35 -11.81 3.55
N PRO A 577 -20.40 -12.59 3.23
CA PRO A 577 -21.78 -12.11 3.30
C PRO A 577 -22.17 -11.65 4.71
N ASP A 578 -21.56 -12.23 5.73
CA ASP A 578 -21.73 -11.81 7.13
C ASP A 578 -20.63 -10.78 7.46
N PHE A 579 -20.80 -9.57 6.92
CA PHE A 579 -19.75 -8.53 6.89
C PHE A 579 -19.52 -7.80 8.24
N SER A 580 -20.23 -8.18 9.31
CA SER A 580 -20.04 -7.60 10.64
C SER A 580 -18.70 -8.02 11.24
N CYS A 581 -17.96 -7.05 11.81
CA CYS A 581 -16.74 -7.33 12.54
C CYS A 581 -17.09 -7.79 13.97
N SER A 582 -16.64 -8.97 14.37
CA SER A 582 -16.77 -9.48 15.74
C SER A 582 -15.55 -9.07 16.57
N PHE A 583 -15.78 -8.59 17.80
CA PHE A 583 -14.72 -8.20 18.73
C PHE A 583 -14.86 -8.98 20.04
N GLU A 584 -13.76 -9.55 20.53
CA GLU A 584 -13.71 -10.16 21.87
C GLU A 584 -14.10 -9.10 22.91
N GLY A 585 -15.11 -9.41 23.75
CA GLY A 585 -15.61 -8.53 24.79
C GLY A 585 -16.86 -7.70 24.42
N SER A 586 -17.40 -7.83 23.20
CA SER A 586 -18.76 -7.35 22.93
C SER A 586 -19.78 -8.30 23.55
N CYS A 587 -20.09 -8.08 24.84
CA CYS A 587 -21.29 -8.66 25.44
C CYS A 587 -22.49 -8.22 24.58
N SER A 588 -23.15 -9.18 23.94
CA SER A 588 -24.53 -9.01 23.54
C SER A 588 -25.33 -8.74 24.82
N VAL A 589 -25.64 -7.47 25.07
CA VAL A 589 -26.60 -7.12 26.11
C VAL A 589 -27.96 -7.54 25.58
N THR A 590 -28.35 -8.78 25.88
CA THR A 590 -29.75 -9.18 25.82
C THR A 590 -30.46 -8.37 26.91
N LEU A 591 -31.12 -7.29 26.52
CA LEU A 591 -32.07 -6.58 27.38
C LEU A 591 -33.19 -7.55 27.74
N SER A 592 -33.03 -8.24 28.87
CA SER A 592 -34.14 -8.87 29.56
C SER A 592 -34.92 -7.77 30.28
N ALA A 593 -36.22 -7.66 29.99
CA ALA A 593 -37.11 -6.75 30.66
C ALA A 593 -37.16 -7.09 32.17
N PRO A 594 -37.27 -6.08 33.06
CA PRO A 594 -37.29 -6.32 34.50
C PRO A 594 -38.55 -7.06 34.94
N ASP A 595 -38.37 -8.12 35.72
CA ASP A 595 -39.42 -8.88 36.39
C ASP A 595 -40.17 -7.98 37.39
N THR A 596 -41.45 -7.72 37.10
CA THR A 596 -42.39 -7.21 38.11
C THR A 596 -42.99 -8.37 38.90
N ALA A 597 -42.56 -8.49 40.16
CA ALA A 597 -43.18 -9.37 41.15
C ALA A 597 -44.48 -8.75 41.72
N SER A 598 -45.54 -9.58 41.84
CA SER A 598 -46.74 -9.47 42.71
C SER A 598 -47.97 -10.03 41.95
N ALA A 599 -48.84 -10.92 42.42
CA ALA A 599 -49.10 -11.54 43.73
C ALA A 599 -49.83 -12.90 43.53
N LYS A 600 -49.76 -13.74 44.57
CA LYS A 600 -50.44 -15.04 44.69
C LYS A 600 -51.97 -14.91 44.77
N THR A 601 -52.69 -15.80 44.08
CA THR A 601 -53.89 -16.47 44.61
C THR A 601 -54.13 -17.82 43.92
N THR A 602 -54.53 -18.79 44.72
CA THR A 602 -54.72 -20.23 44.48
C THR A 602 -56.04 -20.60 43.79
N ALA A 603 -56.03 -21.55 42.84
CA ALA A 603 -56.78 -22.83 42.89
C ALA A 603 -57.03 -23.50 41.51
N HIS A 604 -56.79 -24.81 41.48
CA HIS A 604 -57.41 -25.89 40.67
C HIS A 604 -57.04 -26.06 39.17
N ALA A 605 -56.53 -27.25 38.87
CA ALA A 605 -56.42 -27.89 37.54
C ALA A 605 -57.79 -28.51 37.13
N PRO A 606 -58.03 -29.00 35.87
CA PRO A 606 -57.03 -29.42 34.88
C PRO A 606 -57.30 -29.15 33.37
N ALA A 607 -56.25 -29.39 32.58
CA ALA A 607 -56.23 -29.94 31.20
C ALA A 607 -56.22 -29.01 29.95
N THR A 608 -55.26 -29.34 29.08
CA THR A 608 -55.17 -29.19 27.60
C THR A 608 -54.66 -27.88 26.97
N GLY A 609 -53.66 -28.02 26.07
CA GLY A 609 -53.62 -27.27 24.79
C GLY A 609 -52.51 -26.24 24.57
N SER A 610 -51.50 -26.62 23.78
CA SER A 610 -50.64 -25.80 22.88
C SER A 610 -49.96 -24.52 23.40
N GLU A 611 -48.62 -24.56 23.46
CA GLU A 611 -47.76 -23.36 23.41
C GLU A 611 -47.88 -22.68 22.04
N ALA A 612 -48.35 -21.43 22.03
CA ALA A 612 -48.23 -20.52 20.89
C ALA A 612 -47.04 -19.57 21.16
N SER A 613 -46.06 -19.59 20.27
CA SER A 613 -44.91 -18.69 20.26
C SER A 613 -45.32 -17.26 19.87
N LEU A 614 -44.87 -16.27 20.64
CA LEU A 614 -44.97 -14.85 20.30
C LEU A 614 -44.04 -14.52 19.12
N PRO A 615 -44.43 -13.64 18.17
CA PRO A 615 -43.59 -13.31 17.03
C PRO A 615 -42.47 -12.33 17.43
N THR A 616 -41.24 -12.70 17.07
CA THR A 616 -40.07 -11.81 17.12
C THR A 616 -40.14 -10.83 15.96
N VAL A 617 -40.15 -9.52 16.24
CA VAL A 617 -40.03 -8.48 15.21
C VAL A 617 -38.54 -8.34 14.85
N ARG A 618 -38.18 -8.64 13.60
CA ARG A 618 -36.85 -8.40 13.03
C ARG A 618 -36.93 -7.18 12.12
N LEU A 619 -36.10 -6.17 12.38
CA LEU A 619 -35.87 -5.05 11.47
C LEU A 619 -34.73 -5.45 10.52
N ASP A 620 -35.05 -5.74 9.26
CA ASP A 620 -34.06 -5.91 8.20
C ASP A 620 -33.87 -4.58 7.46
N CYS A 621 -32.65 -4.03 7.53
CA CYS A 621 -32.21 -2.95 6.65
C CYS A 621 -31.61 -3.56 5.37
N ARG A 622 -32.31 -3.44 4.24
CA ARG A 622 -31.71 -3.66 2.92
C ARG A 622 -31.31 -2.31 2.31
N VAL A 623 -30.04 -2.17 1.96
CA VAL A 623 -29.55 -1.09 1.11
C VAL A 623 -29.40 -1.63 -0.30
N ASP A 624 -30.15 -1.07 -1.25
CA ASP A 624 -29.92 -1.30 -2.68
C ASP A 624 -28.90 -0.28 -3.18
N LEU A 625 -27.70 -0.74 -3.49
CA LEU A 625 -26.53 0.08 -3.84
C LEU A 625 -26.52 0.58 -5.30
N SER A 626 -27.63 0.47 -6.03
CA SER A 626 -27.68 0.86 -7.45
C SER A 626 -28.25 2.25 -7.75
N THR A 627 -28.96 2.92 -6.82
CA THR A 627 -29.70 4.17 -7.15
C THR A 627 -29.63 5.32 -6.14
N GLY A 628 -28.92 5.21 -5.02
CA GLY A 628 -28.60 6.37 -4.17
C GLY A 628 -29.77 7.08 -3.45
N TRP A 629 -30.92 6.42 -3.28
CA TRP A 629 -32.04 6.93 -2.45
C TRP A 629 -32.53 5.84 -1.48
N ALA A 630 -32.75 6.19 -0.22
CA ALA A 630 -33.27 5.29 0.81
C ALA A 630 -34.82 5.38 0.90
N PHE A 631 -35.50 4.23 0.73
CA PHE A 631 -36.91 4.07 1.10
C PHE A 631 -37.05 3.02 2.20
N TYR A 632 -37.84 3.34 3.23
CA TYR A 632 -38.25 2.37 4.26
C TYR A 632 -39.44 1.55 3.73
N LEU A 633 -39.25 0.24 3.55
CA LEU A 633 -40.30 -0.70 3.17
C LEU A 633 -40.55 -1.67 4.32
N LEU A 634 -41.73 -1.59 4.93
CA LEU A 634 -42.27 -2.61 5.82
C LEU A 634 -42.98 -3.66 4.97
N THR A 635 -42.44 -4.87 4.90
CA THR A 635 -43.11 -6.03 4.29
C THR A 635 -43.54 -7.03 5.36
N LEU A 636 -44.86 -7.13 5.59
CA LEU A 636 -45.49 -8.21 6.35
C LEU A 636 -45.79 -9.38 5.40
N HIS A 637 -45.40 -10.60 5.77
CA HIS A 637 -45.84 -11.83 5.10
C HIS A 637 -46.87 -12.57 5.97
N GLY A 638 -48.08 -12.80 5.43
CA GLY A 638 -48.96 -13.88 5.91
C GLY A 638 -50.46 -13.58 5.99
N ALA A 639 -51.20 -14.15 5.03
CA ALA A 639 -52.62 -14.57 5.04
C ALA A 639 -53.78 -13.53 5.02
N THR A 640 -54.64 -13.73 4.04
CA THR A 640 -55.85 -12.99 3.64
C THR A 640 -57.08 -13.18 4.54
N ALA A 641 -57.81 -12.11 4.85
CA ALA A 641 -59.29 -12.09 4.94
C ALA A 641 -59.87 -10.66 5.07
N GLY A 642 -60.74 -10.26 4.13
CA GLY A 642 -62.05 -9.62 4.36
C GLY A 642 -62.19 -8.19 4.93
N LEU A 643 -62.49 -7.25 4.02
CA LEU A 643 -63.56 -6.20 4.06
C LEU A 643 -63.56 -5.02 5.08
N HIS A 644 -63.62 -3.82 4.46
CA HIS A 644 -64.32 -2.55 4.81
C HIS A 644 -63.85 -1.64 5.97
N GLY A 645 -63.59 -0.36 5.62
CA GLY A 645 -64.16 0.79 6.36
C GLY A 645 -63.21 1.83 6.98
N VAL A 646 -62.79 2.82 6.18
CA VAL A 646 -62.74 4.29 6.46
C VAL A 646 -62.16 4.87 7.79
N HIS A 647 -61.16 5.76 7.58
CA HIS A 647 -60.65 6.93 8.35
C HIS A 647 -59.91 6.77 9.70
N GLY A 648 -58.64 7.19 9.70
CA GLY A 648 -57.85 7.64 10.87
C GLY A 648 -56.79 8.68 10.45
N PRO A 649 -56.45 9.68 11.30
CA PRO A 649 -55.70 10.87 10.92
C PRO A 649 -54.19 10.68 10.91
N THR A 650 -53.53 11.44 10.03
CA THR A 650 -52.09 11.62 9.88
C THR A 650 -51.48 12.38 11.06
N CYS A 651 -50.39 11.86 11.63
CA CYS A 651 -49.53 12.58 12.57
C CYS A 651 -48.16 12.79 11.89
N ALA A 652 -47.81 14.05 11.62
CA ALA A 652 -46.54 14.47 11.06
C ALA A 652 -45.61 14.95 12.18
N ILE A 653 -44.37 14.45 12.24
CA ILE A 653 -43.31 15.00 13.09
C ILE A 653 -42.26 15.65 12.18
N ARG A 654 -42.10 16.96 12.36
CA ARG A 654 -41.08 17.84 11.76
C ARG A 654 -39.79 17.73 12.57
N CYS A 655 -38.66 17.52 11.90
CA CYS A 655 -37.33 17.79 12.46
C CYS A 655 -36.95 19.26 12.15
N SER A 656 -36.51 20.01 13.16
CA SER A 656 -35.92 21.34 12.97
C SER A 656 -34.47 21.37 13.46
N SER A 657 -33.61 21.90 12.59
CA SER A 657 -32.23 22.28 12.81
C SER A 657 -32.09 23.51 13.72
N SER A 658 -30.99 23.62 14.46
CA SER A 658 -30.07 24.78 14.48
C SER A 658 -29.23 24.82 15.77
N SER A 659 -27.96 25.15 15.56
CA SER A 659 -26.96 25.57 16.53
C SER A 659 -27.29 26.95 17.11
N SER A 660 -26.89 27.22 18.36
CA SER A 660 -26.02 28.33 18.81
C SER A 660 -26.32 28.86 20.23
N PHE A 661 -25.23 29.27 20.90
CA PHE A 661 -25.08 30.34 21.90
C PHE A 661 -25.11 30.08 23.42
N SER A 662 -24.26 30.88 24.06
CA SER A 662 -23.63 30.77 25.37
C SER A 662 -24.34 31.51 26.51
N SER A 663 -23.95 31.16 27.74
CA SER A 663 -23.74 32.02 28.93
C SER A 663 -24.86 32.97 29.40
N PHE A 664 -25.37 32.75 30.62
CA PHE A 664 -25.73 33.85 31.55
C PHE A 664 -25.68 33.40 33.02
N LEU A 665 -25.22 34.33 33.87
CA LEU A 665 -24.84 34.20 35.29
C LEU A 665 -26.02 34.32 36.28
N SER A 666 -25.83 33.62 37.42
CA SER A 666 -26.05 34.06 38.82
C SER A 666 -27.29 33.63 39.64
N SER A 667 -26.95 33.14 40.85
CA SER A 667 -27.67 33.15 42.14
C SER A 667 -28.68 32.00 42.36
N PHE A 668 -28.72 31.24 43.46
CA PHE A 668 -28.50 31.55 44.88
C PHE A 668 -28.18 30.26 45.70
N GLN A 669 -27.40 30.41 46.79
CA GLN A 669 -27.29 29.59 48.02
C GLN A 669 -26.87 28.10 47.90
N GLY A 670 -25.85 27.58 48.57
CA GLY A 670 -25.13 28.00 49.77
C GLY A 670 -25.05 26.82 50.75
N LYS A 671 -23.87 26.23 50.94
CA LYS A 671 -23.47 25.53 52.17
C LYS A 671 -21.95 25.44 52.25
N ALA A 672 -21.43 26.01 53.32
CA ALA A 672 -20.02 26.07 53.68
C ALA A 672 -19.53 24.76 54.31
N LEU A 673 -18.22 24.47 54.18
CA LEU A 673 -17.34 24.05 55.28
C LEU A 673 -15.86 24.14 54.85
N THR A 674 -15.15 25.04 55.54
CA THR A 674 -13.69 25.24 55.70
C THR A 674 -13.00 24.00 56.32
N PHE A 675 -11.69 23.71 56.28
CA PHE A 675 -10.46 24.48 56.59
C PHE A 675 -9.23 23.60 56.24
N GLY A 676 -8.04 24.20 56.00
CA GLY A 676 -6.76 23.50 56.25
C GLY A 676 -5.54 23.92 55.42
N ARG A 677 -4.79 24.92 55.91
CA ARG A 677 -3.44 25.35 55.46
C ARG A 677 -2.38 24.24 55.61
N GLN A 678 -1.41 24.18 54.70
CA GLN A 678 0.01 24.42 55.02
C GLN A 678 0.89 24.55 53.76
N VAL A 679 1.59 25.69 53.68
CA VAL A 679 2.80 25.93 52.89
C VAL A 679 3.95 26.05 53.90
N PRO A 680 5.19 25.68 53.55
CA PRO A 680 6.21 26.73 53.51
C PRO A 680 7.03 26.73 52.22
N GLU A 681 7.28 27.95 51.75
CA GLU A 681 8.26 28.35 50.75
C GLU A 681 9.70 28.22 51.25
N ALA A 682 10.63 28.03 50.31
CA ALA A 682 11.88 28.78 50.15
C ALA A 682 12.47 28.32 48.79
N GLY A 683 12.52 29.13 47.73
CA GLY A 683 13.31 30.35 47.57
C GLY A 683 14.74 29.96 47.11
N GLY A 684 15.30 30.37 45.97
CA GLY A 684 14.90 31.23 44.87
C GLY A 684 16.12 31.43 43.95
N LYS A 685 15.91 32.11 42.81
CA LYS A 685 16.77 33.11 42.13
C LYS A 685 16.78 32.97 40.60
N CYS A 686 16.28 34.04 39.99
CA CYS A 686 16.48 34.45 38.61
C CYS A 686 17.96 34.69 38.30
N LEU A 687 18.36 34.40 37.06
CA LEU A 687 19.45 35.10 36.35
C LEU A 687 19.09 35.17 34.85
N TRP A 688 18.78 36.38 34.39
CA TRP A 688 18.98 36.80 33.01
C TRP A 688 20.48 37.11 32.79
N PRO A 689 20.94 37.08 31.54
CA PRO A 689 21.43 38.35 31.01
C PRO A 689 20.92 38.66 29.58
N SER A 690 20.56 39.91 29.43
CA SER A 690 20.57 40.70 28.19
C SER A 690 21.97 40.78 27.60
N ASP A 691 22.11 40.67 26.27
CA ASP A 691 22.45 41.82 25.42
C ASP A 691 22.47 41.50 23.91
N PRO A 692 22.29 42.53 23.05
CA PRO A 692 21.92 42.42 21.64
C PRO A 692 23.15 42.51 20.70
N LEU A 693 22.96 42.33 19.38
CA LEU A 693 23.41 43.28 18.33
C LEU A 693 23.52 42.72 16.89
N TRP A 694 23.09 43.57 15.95
CA TRP A 694 23.43 43.74 14.51
C TRP A 694 23.01 42.71 13.45
N SER A 695 21.97 43.09 12.68
CA SER A 695 21.91 43.01 11.20
C SER A 695 22.59 44.27 10.61
N PRO A 696 22.89 44.41 9.30
CA PRO A 696 22.06 44.04 8.14
C PRO A 696 22.53 42.82 7.36
#